data_AF-A0A1G3TR46-F1
#
_entry.id   AF-A0A1G3TR46-F1
#
_cell.length_a   1.000
_cell.length_b   1.000
_cell.length_c   1.000
_cell.angle_alpha   90.00
_cell.angle_beta   90.00
_cell.angle_gamma   90.00
#
_symmetry.space_group_name_H-M   'P 1'
#
loop_
_entity.id
_entity.type
_entity.pdbx_description
1 polymer ?
#
loop_
_entity_poly.entity_id
_entity_poly.type
_entity_poly.pdbx_seq_one_letter_code
_entity_poly.pdbx_strand_id
1 'polypeptide(L)'
;MKTLTYISLFSSAGIGCYGFKQQGFKCIATNEFLEKRLKIQQYNNKCDFTSGYILGDLSQQKTQEKIYKELENNNINDLDVLIATPPCQGMSVANHKKNNEIGRNSLVVESIKIINNIKPKIFILENVRAFLNTICTDIDNIDKTIEESINFNLGGDYNILSKVINFKEYGSESSRTRTLVIGVRKDLINISPFQLFPKKQKAHTLRTLIGDLPSLKNMGEIYRNDIYHSCRSFDIRMLPWIENIKEGQSAFDNTDLNRIPHTIINDKIVYNKNKNGDKYSRWYWDKEAPCIHTRNDILASQSTIHPADNRVFSIRELMRMMTIPHDFKWSNIDFDSLNNLSDEEKKRYLKQEELNIRHCIGEAVPTRVFEQIAINIKKVLKNKVLSVNEIDKIIQEYNLLDKEILKDFLKNNIYKYDLNTLYNIAELANIERIDTKAYFTREDIVFNVINKLPEFKNKKMLRILEPSVGIGNFIPLLFKKYEYIGEVILDVIDIDNNSLEILQILLSKIKIPKNFVISFIKKDFLLWENEYKYDLVIGNPPFGKVINDKALLEKYKLNMFNQNTNNLFSFFIEKSSKISNYVSLIVPKSLINSPEFNQTRELLETYNLHSLTDYGEKAFRGVKIETISFVLDTSQKEKLEKIKIDSYITNSIIYQKKSYIFSKDFPYWLIYRNSFFDAIVEKMELDIFESFRDRQITKKHTLNSGKIRVLKSRNINNNKIKNIDNYDCFINEIDSFIVSKYLNQNDIVLIPNLTYNPRATFLPKNCIADGSVALLKAKEDIKITQKHLEYYSSEEFTEYYKIARNRGTRSLNIDNNSVKFFGLLREL
;
A
#
# COMPACT_ATOMS: atom_id res chain seq x y z
N MET A 1 -9.93 -28.01 -0.32
CA MET A 1 -9.52 -26.58 -0.36
C MET A 1 -8.36 -26.44 -1.32
N LYS A 2 -8.30 -25.36 -2.13
CA LYS A 2 -7.18 -25.10 -3.03
C LYS A 2 -5.88 -24.91 -2.21
N THR A 3 -4.82 -25.61 -2.58
CA THR A 3 -3.48 -25.43 -1.99
C THR A 3 -2.90 -24.08 -2.44
N LEU A 4 -2.42 -23.28 -1.49
CA LEU A 4 -1.82 -21.98 -1.79
C LEU A 4 -0.41 -22.15 -2.36
N THR A 5 -0.02 -21.29 -3.30
CA THR A 5 1.25 -21.42 -4.04
C THR A 5 2.22 -20.29 -3.71
N TYR A 6 3.52 -20.58 -3.77
CA TYR A 6 4.54 -19.53 -3.63
C TYR A 6 5.78 -19.74 -4.49
N ILE A 7 6.48 -18.64 -4.75
CA ILE A 7 7.83 -18.60 -5.34
C ILE A 7 8.79 -17.94 -4.35
N SER A 8 10.04 -18.41 -4.32
CA SER A 8 11.09 -17.92 -3.43
C SER A 8 12.36 -17.57 -4.21
N LEU A 9 12.71 -16.28 -4.23
CA LEU A 9 13.90 -15.74 -4.91
C LEU A 9 15.00 -15.47 -3.89
N PHE A 10 16.26 -15.69 -4.28
CA PHE A 10 17.43 -15.55 -3.38
C PHE A 10 17.30 -16.40 -2.11
N SER A 11 16.83 -17.63 -2.31
CA SER A 11 16.23 -18.46 -1.27
C SER A 11 17.20 -19.04 -0.23
N SER A 12 18.52 -18.91 -0.41
CA SER A 12 19.56 -19.47 0.45
C SER A 12 19.33 -20.98 0.68
N ALA A 13 19.49 -21.50 1.90
CA ALA A 13 19.13 -22.89 2.23
C ALA A 13 17.63 -23.13 2.40
N GLY A 14 16.78 -22.12 2.19
CA GLY A 14 15.32 -22.21 2.35
C GLY A 14 14.81 -22.15 3.79
N ILE A 15 15.66 -21.82 4.77
CA ILE A 15 15.33 -21.82 6.21
C ILE A 15 14.09 -20.96 6.54
N GLY A 16 14.05 -19.71 6.06
CA GLY A 16 12.88 -18.85 6.28
C GLY A 16 11.63 -19.38 5.58
N CYS A 17 11.76 -19.79 4.32
CA CYS A 17 10.65 -20.30 3.52
C CYS A 17 10.13 -21.67 4.00
N TYR A 18 10.89 -22.37 4.83
CA TYR A 18 10.42 -23.58 5.51
C TYR A 18 9.14 -23.33 6.31
N GLY A 19 8.95 -22.11 6.85
CA GLY A 19 7.71 -21.72 7.52
C GLY A 19 6.49 -21.74 6.60
N PHE A 20 6.63 -21.37 5.32
CA PHE A 20 5.56 -21.50 4.34
C PHE A 20 5.23 -22.96 4.04
N LYS A 21 6.26 -23.81 3.96
CA LYS A 21 6.10 -25.25 3.79
C LYS A 21 5.34 -25.87 4.97
N GLN A 22 5.71 -25.53 6.21
CA GLN A 22 5.02 -26.01 7.42
C GLN A 22 3.53 -25.61 7.44
N GLN A 23 3.18 -24.50 6.81
CA GLN A 23 1.80 -24.04 6.69
C GLN A 23 1.05 -24.62 5.47
N GLY A 24 1.68 -25.52 4.72
CA GLY A 24 1.08 -26.26 3.61
C GLY A 24 1.03 -25.48 2.29
N PHE A 25 1.89 -24.48 2.10
CA PHE A 25 2.03 -23.82 0.81
C PHE A 25 2.88 -24.68 -0.14
N LYS A 26 2.46 -24.76 -1.40
CA LYS A 26 3.19 -25.43 -2.48
C LYS A 26 4.22 -24.49 -3.10
N CYS A 27 5.50 -24.84 -3.04
CA CYS A 27 6.56 -24.08 -3.70
C CYS A 27 6.57 -24.44 -5.19
N ILE A 28 6.28 -23.46 -6.06
CA ILE A 28 6.29 -23.63 -7.51
C ILE A 28 7.71 -23.55 -8.05
N ALA A 29 8.45 -22.53 -7.62
CA ALA A 29 9.83 -22.33 -8.01
C ALA A 29 10.62 -21.71 -6.87
N THR A 30 11.88 -22.12 -6.76
CA THR A 30 12.86 -21.52 -5.87
C THR A 30 14.13 -21.22 -6.65
N ASN A 31 14.66 -20.00 -6.52
CA ASN A 31 15.90 -19.60 -7.15
C ASN A 31 17.01 -19.37 -6.10
N GLU A 32 18.19 -19.90 -6.39
CA GLU A 32 19.41 -19.75 -5.60
C GLU A 32 20.64 -19.85 -6.51
N PHE A 33 21.67 -19.06 -6.23
CA PHE A 33 22.91 -19.04 -7.01
C PHE A 33 23.89 -20.14 -6.59
N LEU A 34 23.88 -20.53 -5.31
CA LEU A 34 24.81 -21.53 -4.76
C LEU A 34 24.18 -22.93 -4.73
N GLU A 35 24.68 -23.84 -5.55
CA GLU A 35 24.20 -25.22 -5.69
C GLU A 35 24.11 -25.96 -4.35
N LYS A 36 25.13 -25.83 -3.49
CA LYS A 36 25.16 -26.47 -2.16
C LYS A 36 24.00 -26.06 -1.25
N ARG A 37 23.46 -24.84 -1.43
CA ARG A 37 22.30 -24.36 -0.65
C ARG A 37 21.00 -24.86 -1.25
N LEU A 38 20.94 -24.93 -2.58
CA LEU A 38 19.80 -25.49 -3.30
C LEU A 38 19.63 -27.00 -2.98
N LYS A 39 20.73 -27.75 -2.81
CA LYS A 39 20.72 -29.15 -2.34
C LYS A 39 20.06 -29.29 -0.96
N ILE A 40 20.34 -28.38 -0.02
CA ILE A 40 19.66 -28.37 1.30
C ILE A 40 18.14 -28.22 1.13
N GLN A 41 17.70 -27.36 0.20
CA GLN A 41 16.26 -27.22 -0.09
C GLN A 41 15.65 -28.52 -0.64
N GLN A 42 16.40 -29.27 -1.47
CA GLN A 42 15.99 -30.56 -2.00
C GLN A 42 15.86 -31.63 -0.91
N TYR A 43 16.81 -31.69 0.04
CA TYR A 43 16.72 -32.61 1.19
C TYR A 43 15.48 -32.35 2.04
N ASN A 44 15.02 -31.11 2.05
CA ASN A 44 13.80 -30.69 2.72
C ASN A 44 12.56 -30.76 1.83
N ASN A 45 12.59 -31.35 0.63
CA ASN A 45 11.46 -31.43 -0.30
C ASN A 45 10.69 -30.11 -0.40
N LYS A 46 11.39 -29.00 -0.65
CA LYS A 46 10.79 -27.66 -0.69
C LYS A 46 9.83 -27.51 -1.87
N CYS A 47 10.27 -27.88 -3.06
CA CYS A 47 9.45 -27.95 -4.28
C CYS A 47 9.08 -29.41 -4.58
N ASP A 48 7.89 -29.61 -5.13
CA ASP A 48 7.38 -30.95 -5.50
C ASP A 48 8.15 -31.54 -6.69
N PHE A 49 8.58 -30.68 -7.63
CA PHE A 49 9.28 -31.08 -8.85
C PHE A 49 10.74 -30.61 -8.82
N THR A 50 11.62 -31.43 -9.40
CA THR A 50 13.05 -31.11 -9.54
C THR A 50 13.30 -29.88 -10.41
N SER A 51 12.46 -29.64 -11.42
CA SER A 51 12.48 -28.44 -12.27
C SER A 51 12.25 -27.14 -11.50
N GLY A 52 11.54 -27.21 -10.37
CA GLY A 52 11.29 -26.08 -9.47
C GLY A 52 12.51 -25.60 -8.69
N TYR A 53 13.64 -26.32 -8.72
CA TYR A 53 14.91 -25.93 -8.08
C TYR A 53 15.82 -25.25 -9.10
N ILE A 54 15.74 -23.92 -9.20
CA ILE A 54 16.38 -23.14 -10.26
C ILE A 54 17.73 -22.60 -9.79
N LEU A 55 18.81 -23.30 -10.16
CA LEU A 55 20.18 -22.81 -10.01
C LEU A 55 20.50 -21.76 -11.08
N GLY A 56 20.86 -20.55 -10.66
CA GLY A 56 21.31 -19.50 -11.58
C GLY A 56 21.26 -18.09 -11.00
N ASP A 57 21.98 -17.18 -11.65
CA ASP A 57 21.92 -15.74 -11.36
C ASP A 57 20.61 -15.17 -11.90
N LEU A 58 19.83 -14.52 -11.02
CA LEU A 58 18.53 -13.93 -11.36
C LEU A 58 18.65 -12.73 -12.29
N SER A 59 19.84 -12.11 -12.42
CA SER A 59 20.09 -11.06 -13.41
C SER A 59 20.03 -11.57 -14.86
N GLN A 60 20.14 -12.87 -15.06
CA GLN A 60 20.16 -13.48 -16.39
C GLN A 60 18.74 -13.85 -16.84
N GLN A 61 18.37 -13.40 -18.05
CA GLN A 61 17.05 -13.67 -18.63
C GLN A 61 16.72 -15.18 -18.67
N LYS A 62 17.69 -16.04 -19.01
CA LYS A 62 17.54 -17.51 -18.99
C LYS A 62 17.10 -18.05 -17.62
N THR A 63 17.54 -17.44 -16.52
CA THR A 63 17.14 -17.83 -15.17
C THR A 63 15.69 -17.41 -14.90
N GLN A 64 15.31 -16.20 -15.31
CA GLN A 64 13.95 -15.68 -15.17
C GLN A 64 12.95 -16.50 -15.99
N GLU A 65 13.29 -16.86 -17.23
CA GLU A 65 12.47 -17.71 -18.11
C GLU A 65 12.16 -19.07 -17.50
N LYS A 66 13.10 -19.68 -16.76
CA LYS A 66 12.83 -20.92 -16.03
C LYS A 66 11.76 -20.74 -14.95
N ILE A 67 11.74 -19.58 -14.27
CA ILE A 67 10.73 -19.28 -13.25
C ILE A 67 9.35 -19.16 -13.90
N TYR A 68 9.26 -18.44 -15.03
CA TYR A 68 8.01 -18.30 -15.77
C TYR A 68 7.53 -19.66 -16.32
N LYS A 69 8.45 -20.48 -16.85
CA LYS A 69 8.14 -21.83 -17.31
C LYS A 69 7.58 -22.72 -16.20
N GLU A 70 8.05 -22.60 -14.96
CA GLU A 70 7.48 -23.38 -13.85
C GLU A 70 6.06 -22.95 -13.47
N LEU A 71 5.72 -21.67 -13.63
CA LEU A 71 4.32 -21.22 -13.50
C LEU A 71 3.45 -21.86 -14.59
N GLU A 72 3.89 -21.86 -15.84
CA GLU A 72 3.19 -22.48 -16.97
C GLU A 72 3.05 -24.00 -16.77
N ASN A 73 4.14 -24.71 -16.46
CA ASN A 73 4.16 -26.16 -16.24
C ASN A 73 3.18 -26.60 -15.12
N ASN A 74 3.00 -25.75 -14.11
CA ASN A 74 2.09 -26.01 -12.99
C ASN A 74 0.68 -25.40 -13.19
N ASN A 75 0.40 -24.82 -14.37
CA ASN A 75 -0.85 -24.12 -14.69
C ASN A 75 -1.23 -23.02 -13.66
N ILE A 76 -0.23 -22.26 -13.21
CA ILE A 76 -0.40 -21.18 -12.22
C ILE A 76 -0.53 -19.84 -12.94
N ASN A 77 -1.77 -19.43 -13.18
CA ASN A 77 -2.10 -18.13 -13.77
C ASN A 77 -2.23 -17.00 -12.72
N ASP A 78 -2.30 -17.35 -11.43
CA ASP A 78 -2.53 -16.40 -10.34
C ASP A 78 -1.78 -16.90 -9.08
N LEU A 79 -0.52 -16.49 -8.97
CA LEU A 79 0.38 -16.88 -7.88
C LEU A 79 -0.05 -16.23 -6.56
N ASP A 80 -0.13 -17.01 -5.46
CA ASP A 80 -0.57 -16.44 -4.19
C ASP A 80 0.52 -15.61 -3.50
N VAL A 81 1.78 -16.07 -3.49
CA VAL A 81 2.87 -15.37 -2.79
C VAL A 81 4.19 -15.39 -3.56
N LEU A 82 4.87 -14.26 -3.63
CA LEU A 82 6.28 -14.18 -4.05
C LEU A 82 7.13 -13.63 -2.91
N ILE A 83 8.19 -14.36 -2.56
CA ILE A 83 9.14 -13.97 -1.51
C ILE A 83 10.48 -13.69 -2.16
N ALA A 84 11.11 -12.57 -1.84
CA ALA A 84 12.48 -12.28 -2.27
C ALA A 84 13.32 -11.73 -1.12
N THR A 85 14.54 -12.27 -0.97
CA THR A 85 15.53 -11.83 0.02
C THR A 85 16.83 -11.45 -0.67
N PRO A 86 16.82 -10.42 -1.56
CA PRO A 86 17.96 -10.09 -2.41
C PRO A 86 19.21 -9.73 -1.58
N PRO A 87 20.39 -10.25 -1.94
CA PRO A 87 21.61 -10.00 -1.20
C PRO A 87 22.00 -8.52 -1.27
N CYS A 88 22.56 -8.03 -0.17
CA CYS A 88 22.81 -6.60 0.03
C CYS A 88 24.27 -6.38 0.48
N GLN A 89 25.22 -6.67 -0.41
CA GLN A 89 26.66 -6.70 -0.06
C GLN A 89 27.34 -5.33 -0.03
N GLY A 90 26.65 -4.25 -0.46
CA GLY A 90 27.15 -2.87 -0.42
C GLY A 90 26.69 -2.03 0.79
N MET A 91 25.58 -2.39 1.45
CA MET A 91 24.87 -1.48 2.39
C MET A 91 25.12 -1.76 3.88
N SER A 92 26.03 -2.67 4.23
CA SER A 92 26.37 -2.89 5.63
C SER A 92 27.26 -1.75 6.14
N VAL A 93 27.01 -1.27 7.37
CA VAL A 93 27.77 -0.20 8.05
C VAL A 93 29.30 -0.42 7.98
N ALA A 94 29.75 -1.66 7.82
CA ALA A 94 31.15 -2.04 7.72
C ALA A 94 31.83 -1.80 6.34
N ASN A 95 31.07 -1.58 5.26
CA ASN A 95 31.59 -1.60 3.87
C ASN A 95 31.40 -0.30 3.06
N HIS A 96 31.07 0.83 3.69
CA HIS A 96 30.80 2.16 3.08
C HIS A 96 31.95 2.80 2.24
N LYS A 97 32.95 2.07 1.76
CA LYS A 97 34.14 2.62 1.09
C LYS A 97 34.52 1.96 -0.25
N LYS A 98 33.58 1.47 -1.06
CA LYS A 98 33.93 1.00 -2.43
C LYS A 98 32.97 1.54 -3.49
N ASN A 99 33.51 2.29 -4.45
CA ASN A 99 32.86 2.96 -5.60
C ASN A 99 32.12 2.03 -6.61
N ASN A 100 31.61 0.86 -6.19
CA ASN A 100 30.95 -0.15 -7.03
C ASN A 100 29.57 -0.55 -6.46
N GLU A 101 28.84 0.42 -5.90
CA GLU A 101 27.52 0.21 -5.26
C GLU A 101 26.38 0.14 -6.29
N ILE A 102 26.48 0.88 -7.40
CA ILE A 102 25.43 1.03 -8.42
C ILE A 102 25.08 -0.31 -9.11
N GLY A 103 26.08 -1.11 -9.49
CA GLY A 103 25.86 -2.42 -10.12
C GLY A 103 25.31 -3.51 -9.18
N ARG A 104 25.37 -3.34 -7.85
CA ARG A 104 24.98 -4.35 -6.85
C ARG A 104 23.57 -4.19 -6.31
N ASN A 105 22.97 -3.00 -6.44
CA ASN A 105 21.56 -2.77 -6.12
C ASN A 105 20.62 -3.23 -7.24
N SER A 106 21.19 -3.73 -8.35
CA SER A 106 20.51 -4.34 -9.49
C SER A 106 19.59 -5.51 -9.12
N LEU A 107 19.96 -6.37 -8.16
CA LEU A 107 19.17 -7.57 -7.83
C LEU A 107 17.83 -7.25 -7.15
N VAL A 108 17.73 -6.10 -6.48
CA VAL A 108 16.46 -5.59 -5.96
C VAL A 108 15.56 -5.19 -7.11
N VAL A 109 16.12 -4.50 -8.12
CA VAL A 109 15.41 -4.10 -9.34
C VAL A 109 14.96 -5.34 -10.13
N GLU A 110 15.78 -6.40 -10.20
CA GLU A 110 15.35 -7.68 -10.79
C GLU A 110 14.18 -8.31 -10.03
N SER A 111 14.16 -8.20 -8.69
CA SER A 111 13.01 -8.64 -7.90
C SER A 111 11.74 -7.84 -8.25
N ILE A 112 11.87 -6.52 -8.41
CA ILE A 112 10.78 -5.62 -8.80
C ILE A 112 10.26 -5.99 -10.20
N LYS A 113 11.14 -6.21 -11.17
CA LYS A 113 10.77 -6.65 -12.53
C LYS A 113 9.96 -7.95 -12.51
N ILE A 114 10.43 -8.95 -11.77
CA ILE A 114 9.74 -10.24 -11.65
C ILE A 114 8.37 -10.08 -10.97
N ILE A 115 8.27 -9.29 -9.89
CA ILE A 115 6.99 -9.03 -9.23
C ILE A 115 6.02 -8.31 -10.17
N ASN A 116 6.51 -7.32 -10.94
CA ASN A 116 5.69 -6.57 -11.89
C ASN A 116 5.19 -7.45 -13.06
N ASN A 117 5.99 -8.45 -13.47
CA ASN A 117 5.61 -9.39 -14.52
C ASN A 117 4.64 -10.47 -14.01
N ILE A 118 4.99 -11.17 -12.93
CA ILE A 118 4.17 -12.28 -12.37
C ILE A 118 2.87 -11.77 -11.75
N LYS A 119 2.87 -10.53 -11.23
CA LYS A 119 1.77 -9.92 -10.50
C LYS A 119 1.15 -10.84 -9.40
N PRO A 120 1.97 -11.40 -8.46
CA PRO A 120 1.44 -12.24 -7.39
C PRO A 120 0.36 -11.50 -6.57
N LYS A 121 -0.55 -12.24 -5.92
CA LYS A 121 -1.49 -11.65 -4.97
C LYS A 121 -0.78 -10.87 -3.86
N ILE A 122 0.31 -11.44 -3.36
CA ILE A 122 1.09 -10.90 -2.26
C ILE A 122 2.58 -11.02 -2.60
N PHE A 123 3.35 -9.97 -2.35
CA PHE A 123 4.81 -10.06 -2.36
C PHE A 123 5.40 -9.71 -1.00
N ILE A 124 6.55 -10.32 -0.69
CA ILE A 124 7.31 -10.09 0.53
C ILE A 124 8.77 -9.84 0.14
N LEU A 125 9.28 -8.67 0.48
CA LEU A 125 10.71 -8.35 0.41
C LEU A 125 11.25 -8.26 1.84
N GLU A 126 12.34 -8.98 2.12
CA GLU A 126 13.09 -8.84 3.37
C GLU A 126 14.51 -8.40 3.08
N ASN A 127 15.02 -7.46 3.89
CA ASN A 127 16.40 -7.00 3.79
C ASN A 127 16.88 -6.27 5.06
N VAL A 128 18.12 -5.78 5.06
CA VAL A 128 18.74 -5.03 6.16
C VAL A 128 18.04 -3.72 6.49
N ARG A 129 18.30 -3.15 7.67
CA ARG A 129 17.67 -1.91 8.16
C ARG A 129 17.82 -0.70 7.22
N ALA A 130 18.95 -0.58 6.54
CA ALA A 130 19.25 0.55 5.65
C ALA A 130 18.66 0.42 4.24
N PHE A 131 17.98 -0.69 3.96
CA PHE A 131 17.53 -1.10 2.63
C PHE A 131 16.78 -0.03 1.84
N LEU A 132 15.72 0.52 2.44
CA LEU A 132 14.80 1.43 1.73
C LEU A 132 15.46 2.74 1.30
N ASN A 133 16.42 3.24 2.07
CA ASN A 133 17.06 4.53 1.84
C ASN A 133 18.23 4.45 0.86
N THR A 134 18.58 3.26 0.38
CA THR A 134 19.73 3.11 -0.50
C THR A 134 19.35 3.37 -1.95
N ILE A 135 20.24 4.03 -2.69
CA ILE A 135 20.07 4.41 -4.10
C ILE A 135 20.25 3.18 -5.00
N CYS A 136 19.35 2.97 -5.95
CA CYS A 136 19.50 2.02 -7.04
C CYS A 136 19.21 2.71 -8.38
N THR A 137 19.85 2.25 -9.45
CA THR A 137 19.43 2.59 -10.81
C THR A 137 18.19 1.78 -11.16
N ASP A 138 17.05 2.45 -11.26
CA ASP A 138 15.75 1.82 -11.45
C ASP A 138 15.54 1.30 -12.89
N ILE A 139 14.38 0.69 -13.16
CA ILE A 139 14.01 0.13 -14.48
C ILE A 139 14.07 1.19 -15.60
N ASP A 140 13.80 2.46 -15.27
CA ASP A 140 13.86 3.60 -16.18
C ASP A 140 15.29 4.21 -16.31
N ASN A 141 16.31 3.55 -15.75
CA ASN A 141 17.69 4.02 -15.67
C ASN A 141 17.88 5.32 -14.87
N ILE A 142 16.94 5.67 -14.00
CA ILE A 142 17.05 6.83 -13.12
C ILE A 142 17.42 6.36 -11.71
N ASP A 143 18.44 6.98 -11.12
CA ASP A 143 18.83 6.73 -9.75
C ASP A 143 17.77 7.27 -8.78
N LYS A 144 17.27 6.39 -7.92
CA LYS A 144 16.31 6.72 -6.86
C LYS A 144 16.47 5.76 -5.69
N THR A 145 15.89 6.08 -4.55
CA THR A 145 15.91 5.15 -3.41
C THR A 145 15.14 3.87 -3.74
N ILE A 146 15.51 2.75 -3.11
CA ILE A 146 14.77 1.49 -3.28
C ILE A 146 13.29 1.64 -2.90
N GLU A 147 12.98 2.44 -1.87
CA GLU A 147 11.59 2.75 -1.53
C GLU A 147 10.85 3.44 -2.67
N GLU A 148 11.48 4.41 -3.32
CA GLU A 148 10.90 5.10 -4.49
C GLU A 148 10.74 4.14 -5.67
N SER A 149 11.73 3.28 -5.96
CA SER A 149 11.65 2.28 -7.03
C SER A 149 10.51 1.27 -6.77
N ILE A 150 10.38 0.74 -5.55
CA ILE A 150 9.27 -0.16 -5.18
C ILE A 150 7.92 0.55 -5.38
N ASN A 151 7.78 1.77 -4.85
CA ASN A 151 6.52 2.51 -4.95
C ASN A 151 6.18 2.89 -6.39
N PHE A 152 7.15 3.34 -7.17
CA PHE A 152 6.95 3.77 -8.55
C PHE A 152 6.52 2.61 -9.45
N ASN A 153 7.22 1.46 -9.34
CA ASN A 153 6.99 0.33 -10.23
C ASN A 153 5.87 -0.61 -9.76
N LEU A 154 5.62 -0.72 -8.45
CA LEU A 154 4.65 -1.68 -7.90
C LEU A 154 3.46 -1.00 -7.21
N GLY A 155 3.60 0.22 -6.69
CA GLY A 155 2.54 0.88 -5.91
C GLY A 155 1.28 1.22 -6.73
N GLY A 156 1.38 1.21 -8.06
CA GLY A 156 0.23 1.32 -8.95
C GLY A 156 -0.73 0.14 -8.85
N ASP A 157 -0.19 -1.08 -8.75
CA ASP A 157 -0.93 -2.35 -8.68
C ASP A 157 -1.07 -2.91 -7.25
N TYR A 158 -0.27 -2.42 -6.29
CA TYR A 158 -0.21 -2.95 -4.92
C TYR A 158 -0.41 -1.88 -3.84
N ASN A 159 -1.09 -2.27 -2.77
CA ASN A 159 -1.02 -1.62 -1.47
C ASN A 159 0.21 -2.14 -0.72
N ILE A 160 1.18 -1.25 -0.43
CA ILE A 160 2.51 -1.62 0.07
C ILE A 160 2.73 -1.05 1.47
N LEU A 161 3.14 -1.90 2.42
CA LEU A 161 3.56 -1.51 3.76
C LEU A 161 5.01 -1.94 4.00
N SER A 162 5.85 -0.98 4.41
CA SER A 162 7.23 -1.19 4.82
C SER A 162 7.39 -0.92 6.32
N LYS A 163 8.08 -1.80 7.04
CA LYS A 163 8.47 -1.57 8.44
C LYS A 163 9.89 -2.08 8.72
N VAL A 164 10.63 -1.31 9.51
CA VAL A 164 11.86 -1.78 10.17
C VAL A 164 11.46 -2.40 11.51
N ILE A 165 11.66 -3.70 11.67
CA ILE A 165 11.29 -4.44 12.88
C ILE A 165 12.47 -5.28 13.38
N ASN A 166 12.56 -5.47 14.70
CA ASN A 166 13.46 -6.47 15.27
C ASN A 166 12.74 -7.80 15.41
N PHE A 167 13.16 -8.82 14.66
CA PHE A 167 12.48 -10.12 14.66
C PHE A 167 12.37 -10.77 16.04
N LYS A 168 13.21 -10.43 17.03
CA LYS A 168 13.05 -10.93 18.40
C LYS A 168 11.70 -10.54 19.03
N GLU A 169 11.14 -9.42 18.61
CA GLU A 169 9.82 -8.96 19.06
C GLU A 169 8.68 -9.64 18.31
N TYR A 170 8.98 -10.47 17.30
CA TYR A 170 8.01 -11.06 16.37
C TYR A 170 8.20 -12.58 16.23
N GLY A 171 8.65 -13.23 17.31
CA GLY A 171 8.74 -14.69 17.40
C GLY A 171 10.08 -15.30 16.97
N SER A 172 11.10 -14.51 16.64
CA SER A 172 12.50 -14.98 16.64
C SER A 172 13.04 -15.02 18.07
N GLU A 173 14.00 -15.89 18.34
CA GLU A 173 14.68 -15.95 19.64
C GLU A 173 16.00 -15.15 19.67
N SER A 174 16.40 -14.64 18.51
CA SER A 174 17.59 -13.79 18.33
C SER A 174 17.24 -12.38 17.89
N SER A 175 18.01 -11.41 18.40
CA SER A 175 17.92 -10.00 18.00
C SER A 175 18.35 -9.83 16.55
N ARG A 176 17.44 -9.41 15.67
CA ARG A 176 17.73 -9.20 14.24
C ARG A 176 16.83 -8.12 13.66
N THR A 177 17.36 -6.91 13.53
CA THR A 177 16.63 -5.79 12.91
C THR A 177 16.66 -5.88 11.39
N ARG A 178 15.49 -5.91 10.77
CA ARG A 178 15.30 -6.06 9.32
C ARG A 178 14.17 -5.17 8.83
N THR A 179 14.26 -4.81 7.57
CA THR A 179 13.19 -4.17 6.83
C THR A 179 12.35 -5.24 6.17
N LEU A 180 11.05 -5.21 6.44
CA LEU A 180 10.06 -6.08 5.83
C LEU A 180 9.11 -5.21 5.00
N VAL A 181 8.99 -5.52 3.71
CA VAL A 181 8.06 -4.87 2.79
C VAL A 181 7.04 -5.92 2.34
N ILE A 182 5.77 -5.67 2.61
CA ILE A 182 4.68 -6.54 2.18
C ILE A 182 3.75 -5.74 1.25
N GLY A 183 3.55 -6.25 0.03
CA GLY A 183 2.58 -5.71 -0.91
C GLY A 183 1.40 -6.65 -1.09
N VAL A 184 0.20 -6.09 -1.16
CA VAL A 184 -1.05 -6.80 -1.46
C VAL A 184 -1.66 -6.18 -2.71
N ARG A 185 -1.97 -7.01 -3.71
CA ARG A 185 -2.52 -6.56 -4.99
C ARG A 185 -3.86 -5.85 -4.78
N LYS A 186 -4.07 -4.70 -5.41
CA LYS A 186 -5.21 -3.79 -5.13
C LYS A 186 -6.58 -4.37 -5.51
N ASP A 187 -6.63 -5.45 -6.30
CA ASP A 187 -7.87 -6.20 -6.58
C ASP A 187 -8.34 -7.02 -5.37
N LEU A 188 -7.48 -7.27 -4.38
CA LEU A 188 -7.82 -7.94 -3.11
C LEU A 188 -8.40 -6.94 -2.09
N ILE A 189 -9.59 -6.43 -2.42
CA ILE A 189 -10.24 -5.28 -1.78
C ILE A 189 -10.51 -5.36 -0.25
N ASN A 190 -10.39 -6.53 0.37
CA ASN A 190 -10.65 -6.70 1.82
C ASN A 190 -9.39 -7.15 2.58
N ILE A 191 -8.22 -7.02 1.95
CA ILE A 191 -6.95 -7.44 2.52
C ILE A 191 -6.03 -6.24 2.59
N SER A 192 -5.61 -5.90 3.81
CA SER A 192 -4.58 -4.89 4.03
C SER A 192 -3.24 -5.53 4.38
N PRO A 193 -2.10 -4.94 3.98
CA PRO A 193 -0.79 -5.42 4.39
C PRO A 193 -0.62 -5.56 5.91
N PHE A 194 -1.28 -4.73 6.73
CA PHE A 194 -1.23 -4.83 8.19
C PHE A 194 -1.69 -6.19 8.73
N GLN A 195 -2.66 -6.83 8.08
CA GLN A 195 -3.16 -8.15 8.47
C GLN A 195 -2.12 -9.26 8.28
N LEU A 196 -1.14 -9.03 7.39
CA LEU A 196 -0.14 -10.03 7.01
C LEU A 196 1.11 -9.98 7.88
N PHE A 197 1.40 -8.85 8.52
CA PHE A 197 2.58 -8.69 9.38
C PHE A 197 2.58 -9.66 10.57
N PRO A 198 3.75 -10.17 10.97
CA PRO A 198 3.86 -11.07 12.12
C PRO A 198 3.39 -10.36 13.40
N LYS A 199 2.97 -11.14 14.40
CA LYS A 199 2.45 -10.59 15.67
C LYS A 199 3.57 -10.43 16.69
N LYS A 200 3.46 -9.39 17.52
CA LYS A 200 4.41 -9.16 18.60
C LYS A 200 4.37 -10.30 19.63
N GLN A 201 5.54 -10.83 19.99
CA GLN A 201 5.75 -11.91 20.96
C GLN A 201 7.06 -11.62 21.73
N LYS A 202 7.11 -12.02 23.00
CA LYS A 202 8.32 -11.86 23.82
C LYS A 202 9.28 -13.01 23.53
N ALA A 203 10.52 -12.69 23.17
CA ALA A 203 11.58 -13.68 23.04
C ALA A 203 12.00 -14.23 24.41
N HIS A 204 12.49 -15.46 24.42
CA HIS A 204 13.02 -16.12 25.60
C HIS A 204 14.42 -15.58 25.96
N THR A 205 14.80 -15.76 27.23
CA THR A 205 16.22 -15.59 27.61
C THR A 205 17.04 -16.71 27.01
N LEU A 206 18.33 -16.46 26.81
CA LEU A 206 19.25 -17.49 26.31
C LEU A 206 19.28 -18.71 27.24
N ARG A 207 19.20 -18.49 28.57
CA ARG A 207 19.11 -19.55 29.57
C ARG A 207 17.90 -20.47 29.33
N THR A 208 16.72 -19.91 29.08
CA THR A 208 15.53 -20.71 28.78
C THR A 208 15.63 -21.42 27.42
N LEU A 209 16.33 -20.81 26.46
CA LEU A 209 16.41 -21.30 25.08
C LEU A 209 17.37 -22.48 24.89
N ILE A 210 18.54 -22.43 25.54
CA ILE A 210 19.61 -23.41 25.33
C ILE A 210 20.16 -24.02 26.63
N GLY A 211 19.69 -23.58 27.81
CA GLY A 211 20.25 -24.03 29.10
C GLY A 211 19.95 -25.49 29.45
N ASP A 212 19.05 -26.15 28.74
CA ASP A 212 18.80 -27.59 28.79
C ASP A 212 19.82 -28.41 27.96
N LEU A 213 20.61 -27.77 27.11
CA LEU A 213 21.65 -28.46 26.34
C LEU A 213 22.86 -28.79 27.23
N PRO A 214 23.49 -29.97 27.04
CA PRO A 214 24.73 -30.31 27.73
C PRO A 214 25.85 -29.28 27.49
N SER A 215 26.72 -29.07 28.49
CA SER A 215 27.92 -28.25 28.28
C SER A 215 28.91 -28.99 27.37
N LEU A 216 29.50 -28.25 26.42
CA LEU A 216 30.61 -28.72 25.59
C LEU A 216 31.87 -28.04 26.10
N LYS A 217 32.64 -28.76 26.93
CA LYS A 217 33.79 -28.22 27.67
C LYS A 217 35.04 -28.13 26.82
N ASN A 218 35.16 -29.00 25.81
CA ASN A 218 36.35 -29.13 24.99
C ASN A 218 36.14 -28.46 23.63
N MET A 219 37.22 -27.87 23.11
CA MET A 219 37.21 -27.26 21.78
C MET A 219 37.10 -28.35 20.70
N GLY A 220 36.17 -28.17 19.75
CA GLY A 220 35.89 -29.16 18.71
C GLY A 220 35.03 -30.34 19.17
N GLU A 221 34.45 -30.27 20.37
CA GLU A 221 33.58 -31.31 20.92
C GLU A 221 32.28 -31.45 20.13
N ILE A 222 31.85 -32.71 19.97
CA ILE A 222 30.59 -33.11 19.33
C ILE A 222 29.80 -33.90 20.37
N TYR A 223 28.57 -33.49 20.65
CA TYR A 223 27.74 -34.24 21.59
C TYR A 223 27.30 -35.57 20.98
N ARG A 224 27.44 -36.66 21.76
CA ARG A 224 27.22 -38.04 21.29
C ARG A 224 25.89 -38.26 20.56
N ASN A 225 24.81 -37.64 21.04
CA ASN A 225 23.44 -37.87 20.56
C ASN A 225 22.89 -36.71 19.71
N ASP A 226 23.70 -35.69 19.40
CA ASP A 226 23.31 -34.60 18.52
C ASP A 226 24.53 -34.05 17.79
N ILE A 227 24.76 -34.52 16.57
CA ILE A 227 25.86 -34.09 15.70
C ILE A 227 25.88 -32.56 15.47
N TYR A 228 24.72 -31.91 15.54
CA TYR A 228 24.62 -30.45 15.38
C TYR A 228 24.88 -29.71 16.69
N HIS A 229 24.82 -30.39 17.84
CA HIS A 229 25.38 -29.85 19.08
C HIS A 229 26.90 -30.08 19.11
N SER A 230 27.57 -29.45 18.16
CA SER A 230 29.02 -29.47 17.97
C SER A 230 29.58 -28.05 17.95
N CYS A 231 30.73 -27.85 18.59
CA CYS A 231 31.42 -26.58 18.62
C CYS A 231 32.63 -26.59 17.68
N ARG A 232 32.97 -25.42 17.11
CA ARG A 232 34.07 -25.33 16.16
C ARG A 232 35.41 -25.35 16.88
N SER A 233 36.38 -26.03 16.29
CA SER A 233 37.78 -25.91 16.69
C SER A 233 38.39 -24.59 16.20
N PHE A 234 39.09 -23.89 17.09
CA PHE A 234 39.93 -22.74 16.76
C PHE A 234 41.40 -23.04 17.09
N ASP A 235 42.29 -22.10 16.84
CA ASP A 235 43.70 -22.28 17.18
C ASP A 235 43.86 -22.33 18.71
N ILE A 236 44.52 -23.36 19.24
CA ILE A 236 44.67 -23.57 20.69
C ILE A 236 45.29 -22.36 21.40
N ARG A 237 46.10 -21.56 20.70
CA ARG A 237 46.70 -20.31 21.21
C ARG A 237 45.66 -19.24 21.56
N MET A 238 44.42 -19.37 21.06
CA MET A 238 43.32 -18.46 21.35
C MET A 238 42.53 -18.82 22.61
N LEU A 239 42.70 -20.03 23.16
CA LEU A 239 41.99 -20.46 24.38
C LEU A 239 42.29 -19.55 25.59
N PRO A 240 43.55 -19.15 25.86
CA PRO A 240 43.86 -18.23 26.96
C PRO A 240 43.16 -16.87 26.88
N TRP A 241 42.70 -16.47 25.69
CA TRP A 241 42.01 -15.19 25.48
C TRP A 241 40.62 -15.18 26.14
N ILE A 242 39.96 -16.35 26.23
CA ILE A 242 38.55 -16.46 26.60
C ILE A 242 38.30 -17.32 27.85
N GLU A 243 39.29 -18.09 28.31
CA GLU A 243 39.08 -19.05 29.41
C GLU A 243 38.74 -18.40 30.76
N ASN A 244 39.20 -17.17 31.00
CA ASN A 244 39.04 -16.46 32.28
C ASN A 244 38.04 -15.31 32.23
N ILE A 245 37.55 -14.94 31.04
CA ILE A 245 36.56 -13.87 30.92
C ILE A 245 35.20 -14.41 31.38
N LYS A 246 34.43 -13.58 32.08
CA LYS A 246 33.08 -13.88 32.57
C LYS A 246 32.02 -13.41 31.59
N GLU A 247 30.76 -13.76 31.86
CA GLU A 247 29.60 -13.23 31.16
C GLU A 247 29.70 -11.70 30.97
N GLY A 248 29.53 -11.24 29.73
CA GLY A 248 29.61 -9.83 29.35
C GLY A 248 31.02 -9.24 29.22
N GLN A 249 32.06 -9.95 29.64
CA GLN A 249 33.45 -9.51 29.48
C GLN A 249 34.01 -9.86 28.11
N SER A 250 35.01 -9.06 27.70
CA SER A 250 35.73 -9.19 26.45
C SER A 250 37.16 -9.67 26.67
N ALA A 251 37.71 -10.43 25.73
CA ALA A 251 39.13 -10.79 25.75
C ALA A 251 40.07 -9.56 25.66
N PHE A 252 39.55 -8.40 25.23
CA PHE A 252 40.29 -7.14 25.29
C PHE A 252 40.42 -6.56 26.71
N ASP A 253 39.65 -7.06 27.68
CA ASP A 253 39.67 -6.61 29.08
C ASP A 253 40.77 -7.33 29.89
N ASN A 254 41.50 -8.27 29.28
CA ASN A 254 42.60 -8.96 29.92
C ASN A 254 43.75 -8.01 30.27
N THR A 255 44.30 -8.13 31.48
CA THR A 255 45.48 -7.35 31.92
C THR A 255 46.80 -7.97 31.46
N ASP A 256 46.83 -9.28 31.23
CA ASP A 256 47.98 -9.98 30.63
C ASP A 256 47.98 -9.78 29.11
N LEU A 257 49.03 -9.15 28.60
CA LEU A 257 49.24 -8.86 27.18
C LEU A 257 49.17 -10.12 26.30
N ASN A 258 49.61 -11.28 26.81
CA ASN A 258 49.55 -12.55 26.06
C ASN A 258 48.12 -13.09 25.90
N ARG A 259 47.17 -12.60 26.71
CA ARG A 259 45.76 -12.98 26.67
C ARG A 259 44.90 -12.01 25.85
N ILE A 260 45.46 -10.91 25.39
CA ILE A 260 44.76 -9.99 24.50
C ILE A 260 44.79 -10.56 23.08
N PRO A 261 43.66 -10.62 22.35
CA PRO A 261 43.61 -11.17 21.00
C PRO A 261 44.64 -10.51 20.06
N HIS A 262 45.51 -11.32 19.45
CA HIS A 262 46.59 -10.85 18.60
C HIS A 262 46.88 -11.81 17.44
N THR A 263 47.61 -11.33 16.44
CA THR A 263 48.20 -12.14 15.37
C THR A 263 49.72 -11.96 15.37
N ILE A 264 50.43 -12.99 14.92
CA ILE A 264 51.89 -12.93 14.76
C ILE A 264 52.18 -12.74 13.27
N ILE A 265 52.78 -11.60 12.91
CA ILE A 265 53.17 -11.26 11.53
C ILE A 265 54.66 -10.94 11.55
N ASN A 266 55.48 -11.73 10.85
CA ASN A 266 56.95 -11.60 10.81
C ASN A 266 57.57 -11.55 12.22
N ASP A 267 57.19 -12.52 13.07
CA ASP A 267 57.63 -12.64 14.48
C ASP A 267 57.28 -11.44 15.38
N LYS A 268 56.39 -10.54 14.92
CA LYS A 268 55.88 -9.41 15.71
C LYS A 268 54.42 -9.60 16.07
N ILE A 269 54.10 -9.34 17.33
CA ILE A 269 52.74 -9.36 17.87
C ILE A 269 51.99 -8.12 17.37
N VAL A 270 50.88 -8.34 16.70
CA VAL A 270 49.94 -7.29 16.26
C VAL A 270 48.60 -7.52 16.95
N TYR A 271 48.26 -6.64 17.88
CA TYR A 271 46.98 -6.73 18.59
C TYR A 271 45.79 -6.44 17.69
N ASN A 272 44.75 -7.26 17.82
CA ASN A 272 43.50 -7.07 17.11
C ASN A 272 42.81 -5.79 17.59
N LYS A 273 41.99 -5.18 16.73
CA LYS A 273 41.25 -3.95 17.05
C LYS A 273 39.76 -4.24 17.28
N ASN A 274 39.24 -3.76 18.41
CA ASN A 274 37.80 -3.80 18.70
C ASN A 274 37.05 -2.66 17.97
N LYS A 275 36.95 -2.74 16.64
CA LYS A 275 36.34 -1.68 15.82
C LYS A 275 34.80 -1.61 15.87
N ASN A 276 34.10 -2.65 16.34
CA ASN A 276 32.64 -2.76 16.21
C ASN A 276 31.90 -3.08 17.53
N GLY A 277 32.58 -3.10 18.67
CA GLY A 277 32.00 -3.58 19.94
C GLY A 277 31.74 -5.09 19.95
N ASP A 278 31.81 -5.70 21.12
CA ASP A 278 31.42 -7.10 21.43
C ASP A 278 32.18 -8.22 20.68
N LYS A 279 33.34 -7.92 20.09
CA LYS A 279 34.26 -8.95 19.56
C LYS A 279 34.92 -9.67 20.71
N TYR A 280 35.13 -10.98 20.56
CA TYR A 280 35.77 -11.81 21.58
C TYR A 280 35.11 -11.68 22.97
N SER A 281 33.79 -11.46 23.01
CA SER A 281 33.04 -11.22 24.25
C SER A 281 32.07 -12.36 24.53
N ARG A 282 31.94 -12.74 25.80
CA ARG A 282 30.93 -13.71 26.25
C ARG A 282 29.55 -13.10 26.26
N TRP A 283 28.58 -13.83 25.71
CA TRP A 283 27.19 -13.42 25.79
C TRP A 283 26.60 -13.63 27.19
N TYR A 284 25.36 -13.16 27.36
CA TYR A 284 24.63 -13.18 28.61
C TYR A 284 23.62 -14.31 28.66
N TRP A 285 23.49 -14.98 29.81
CA TRP A 285 22.47 -16.01 30.02
C TRP A 285 21.08 -15.40 30.14
N ASP A 286 20.97 -14.31 30.90
CA ASP A 286 19.69 -13.70 31.27
C ASP A 286 19.31 -12.52 30.34
N LYS A 287 19.77 -12.58 29.08
CA LYS A 287 19.33 -11.72 27.97
C LYS A 287 18.85 -12.55 26.78
N GLU A 288 18.17 -11.93 25.82
CA GLU A 288 17.80 -12.61 24.58
C GLU A 288 19.05 -12.93 23.73
N ALA A 289 18.92 -13.87 22.79
CA ALA A 289 20.05 -14.30 21.98
C ALA A 289 20.57 -13.16 21.07
N PRO A 290 21.89 -13.12 20.79
CA PRO A 290 22.48 -12.07 19.99
C PRO A 290 22.08 -12.17 18.51
N CYS A 291 22.42 -11.16 17.72
CA CYS A 291 22.29 -11.24 16.28
C CYS A 291 23.22 -12.33 15.71
N ILE A 292 22.65 -13.26 14.94
CA ILE A 292 23.45 -14.32 14.31
C ILE A 292 24.02 -13.82 13.00
N HIS A 293 25.35 -13.71 12.95
CA HIS A 293 26.11 -13.30 11.77
C HIS A 293 26.54 -14.51 10.93
N THR A 294 26.98 -14.26 9.69
CA THR A 294 27.47 -15.33 8.78
C THR A 294 28.71 -16.01 9.33
N ARG A 295 29.65 -15.23 9.88
CA ARG A 295 30.84 -15.75 10.57
C ARG A 295 30.57 -15.99 12.06
N ASN A 296 29.53 -16.76 12.37
CA ASN A 296 29.26 -17.23 13.75
C ASN A 296 30.23 -18.34 14.21
N ASP A 297 31.16 -18.73 13.33
CA ASP A 297 32.16 -19.77 13.52
C ASP A 297 33.43 -19.27 14.25
N ILE A 298 33.67 -17.95 14.30
CA ILE A 298 34.92 -17.38 14.83
C ILE A 298 34.69 -16.55 16.10
N LEU A 299 35.67 -16.58 17.01
CA LEU A 299 35.70 -15.78 18.24
C LEU A 299 35.77 -14.26 17.96
N ALA A 300 36.38 -13.89 16.83
CA ALA A 300 36.56 -12.49 16.43
C ALA A 300 35.28 -11.80 15.94
N SER A 301 34.22 -12.58 15.73
CA SER A 301 32.91 -12.07 15.32
C SER A 301 32.13 -11.59 16.54
N GLN A 302 31.07 -10.82 16.30
CA GLN A 302 30.31 -10.18 17.36
C GLN A 302 29.45 -11.21 18.09
N SER A 303 29.53 -11.23 19.42
CA SER A 303 28.60 -11.96 20.28
C SER A 303 28.50 -13.46 20.00
N THR A 304 29.60 -14.11 19.59
CA THR A 304 29.60 -15.53 19.22
C THR A 304 29.99 -16.48 20.34
N ILE A 305 30.56 -15.97 21.44
CA ILE A 305 31.11 -16.79 22.53
C ILE A 305 30.00 -17.16 23.53
N HIS A 306 29.93 -18.44 23.85
CA HIS A 306 28.99 -18.99 24.81
C HIS A 306 29.15 -18.34 26.21
N PRO A 307 28.06 -18.15 26.98
CA PRO A 307 28.15 -17.45 28.27
C PRO A 307 29.06 -18.11 29.32
N ALA A 308 29.26 -19.43 29.24
CA ALA A 308 30.07 -20.21 30.19
C ALA A 308 31.22 -21.00 29.54
N ASP A 309 30.89 -21.91 28.61
CA ASP A 309 31.88 -22.74 27.91
C ASP A 309 32.88 -21.95 27.03
N ASN A 310 34.14 -22.41 26.96
CA ASN A 310 35.24 -21.79 26.19
C ASN A 310 35.13 -22.04 24.67
N ARG A 311 34.02 -21.64 24.07
CA ARG A 311 33.68 -21.95 22.66
C ARG A 311 32.75 -20.92 22.06
N VAL A 312 32.63 -20.97 20.74
CA VAL A 312 31.49 -20.36 20.04
C VAL A 312 30.22 -21.19 20.23
N PHE A 313 29.06 -20.58 19.96
CA PHE A 313 27.80 -21.32 19.90
C PHE A 313 27.86 -22.49 18.89
N SER A 314 27.31 -23.62 19.30
CA SER A 314 27.13 -24.83 18.49
C SER A 314 26.07 -24.63 17.41
N ILE A 315 26.06 -25.48 16.38
CA ILE A 315 25.04 -25.39 15.32
C ILE A 315 23.63 -25.53 15.93
N ARG A 316 23.41 -26.43 16.90
CA ARG A 316 22.10 -26.65 17.54
C ARG A 316 21.61 -25.42 18.29
N GLU A 317 22.47 -24.75 19.04
CA GLU A 317 22.13 -23.51 19.74
C GLU A 317 21.72 -22.43 18.73
N LEU A 318 22.48 -22.27 17.64
CA LEU A 318 22.17 -21.33 16.57
C LEU A 318 20.85 -21.67 15.85
N MET A 319 20.56 -22.96 15.64
CA MET A 319 19.27 -23.41 15.09
C MET A 319 18.12 -22.98 16.00
N ARG A 320 18.22 -23.18 17.32
CA ARG A 320 17.19 -22.74 18.28
C ARG A 320 17.02 -21.22 18.27
N MET A 321 18.11 -20.46 18.25
CA MET A 321 18.11 -18.99 18.17
C MET A 321 17.45 -18.44 16.89
N MET A 322 17.56 -19.18 15.79
CA MET A 322 16.96 -18.83 14.49
C MET A 322 15.61 -19.53 14.26
N THR A 323 15.05 -20.17 15.30
CA THR A 323 13.77 -20.90 15.26
C THR A 323 13.71 -21.99 14.18
N ILE A 324 14.86 -22.58 13.86
CA ILE A 324 14.96 -23.63 12.85
C ILE A 324 14.41 -24.93 13.47
N PRO A 325 13.39 -25.55 12.85
CA PRO A 325 12.80 -26.79 13.35
C PRO A 325 13.81 -27.94 13.46
N HIS A 326 13.59 -28.85 14.42
CA HIS A 326 14.48 -30.00 14.64
C HIS A 326 14.51 -30.95 13.44
N ASP A 327 13.42 -31.04 12.69
CA ASP A 327 13.23 -31.87 11.50
C ASP A 327 13.79 -31.24 10.20
N PHE A 328 14.40 -30.04 10.28
CA PHE A 328 15.09 -29.44 9.15
C PHE A 328 16.37 -30.23 8.81
N LYS A 329 16.46 -30.72 7.56
CA LYS A 329 17.57 -31.57 7.11
C LYS A 329 18.70 -30.74 6.49
N TRP A 330 19.93 -30.92 6.95
CA TRP A 330 21.10 -30.26 6.33
C TRP A 330 21.78 -31.09 5.25
N SER A 331 21.52 -32.40 5.22
CA SER A 331 22.08 -33.36 4.26
C SER A 331 21.03 -34.36 3.79
N ASN A 332 21.37 -35.18 2.78
CA ASN A 332 20.59 -36.34 2.38
C ASN A 332 20.60 -37.47 3.43
N ILE A 333 21.60 -37.52 4.30
CA ILE A 333 21.67 -38.40 5.46
C ILE A 333 20.76 -37.83 6.55
N ASP A 334 19.85 -38.65 7.10
CA ASP A 334 18.94 -38.24 8.16
C ASP A 334 19.66 -38.08 9.52
N PHE A 335 18.99 -37.40 10.45
CA PHE A 335 19.57 -37.04 11.74
C PHE A 335 19.99 -38.25 12.58
N ASP A 336 19.18 -39.31 12.60
CA ASP A 336 19.45 -40.49 13.42
C ASP A 336 20.64 -41.27 12.86
N SER A 337 20.70 -41.42 11.53
CA SER A 337 21.86 -41.99 10.84
C SER A 337 23.14 -41.19 11.11
N LEU A 338 23.09 -39.85 11.08
CA LEU A 338 24.24 -39.00 11.41
C LEU A 338 24.70 -39.14 12.86
N ASN A 339 23.77 -39.35 13.80
CA ASN A 339 24.10 -39.56 15.21
C ASN A 339 24.70 -40.95 15.49
N ASN A 340 24.39 -41.94 14.65
CA ASN A 340 24.95 -43.30 14.74
C ASN A 340 26.32 -43.45 14.09
N LEU A 341 26.81 -42.43 13.37
CA LEU A 341 28.18 -42.40 12.85
C LEU A 341 29.22 -42.48 13.97
N SER A 342 30.37 -43.09 13.67
CA SER A 342 31.54 -43.03 14.55
C SER A 342 32.04 -41.59 14.71
N ASP A 343 32.81 -41.32 15.77
CA ASP A 343 33.35 -39.98 16.03
C ASP A 343 34.22 -39.45 14.88
N GLU A 344 34.96 -40.32 14.19
CA GLU A 344 35.77 -39.95 13.02
C GLU A 344 34.90 -39.55 11.83
N GLU A 345 33.82 -40.29 11.58
CA GLU A 345 32.87 -39.99 10.51
C GLU A 345 32.08 -38.71 10.78
N LYS A 346 31.66 -38.48 12.04
CA LYS A 346 31.03 -37.21 12.46
C LYS A 346 31.96 -36.03 12.21
N LYS A 347 33.23 -36.14 12.58
CA LYS A 347 34.24 -35.10 12.30
C LYS A 347 34.42 -34.87 10.79
N ARG A 348 34.44 -35.94 9.99
CA ARG A 348 34.56 -35.84 8.52
C ARG A 348 33.37 -35.11 7.91
N TYR A 349 32.15 -35.44 8.34
CA TYR A 349 30.91 -34.77 7.93
C TYR A 349 30.94 -33.28 8.28
N LEU A 350 31.22 -32.95 9.54
CA LEU A 350 31.24 -31.55 9.99
C LEU A 350 32.34 -30.74 9.29
N LYS A 351 33.52 -31.32 9.03
CA LYS A 351 34.58 -30.65 8.26
C LYS A 351 34.13 -30.22 6.86
N GLN A 352 33.20 -30.97 6.25
CA GLN A 352 32.64 -30.66 4.93
C GLN A 352 31.47 -29.65 5.02
N GLU A 353 30.54 -29.88 5.95
CA GLU A 353 29.24 -29.18 5.95
C GLU A 353 29.13 -28.01 6.94
N GLU A 354 29.88 -28.02 8.04
CA GLU A 354 29.67 -27.09 9.17
C GLU A 354 29.69 -25.62 8.74
N LEU A 355 30.68 -25.22 7.93
CA LEU A 355 30.80 -23.83 7.49
C LEU A 355 29.65 -23.42 6.57
N ASN A 356 29.18 -24.33 5.71
CA ASN A 356 28.03 -24.08 4.87
C ASN A 356 26.75 -23.89 5.70
N ILE A 357 26.52 -24.78 6.66
CA ILE A 357 25.40 -24.70 7.61
C ILE A 357 25.42 -23.35 8.34
N ARG A 358 26.55 -23.00 8.97
CA ARG A 358 26.71 -21.75 9.72
C ARG A 358 26.46 -20.50 8.86
N HIS A 359 26.97 -20.47 7.64
CA HIS A 359 26.71 -19.37 6.70
C HIS A 359 25.22 -19.26 6.37
N CYS A 360 24.55 -20.39 6.08
CA CYS A 360 23.12 -20.41 5.80
C CYS A 360 22.29 -19.89 6.97
N ILE A 361 22.62 -20.30 8.21
CA ILE A 361 21.95 -19.81 9.42
C ILE A 361 22.12 -18.30 9.58
N GLY A 362 23.34 -17.76 9.42
CA GLY A 362 23.59 -16.32 9.59
C GLY A 362 22.90 -15.42 8.55
N GLU A 363 22.73 -15.92 7.32
CA GLU A 363 22.04 -15.20 6.25
C GLU A 363 20.52 -15.31 6.32
N ALA A 364 19.99 -16.39 6.88
CA ALA A 364 18.57 -16.69 6.86
C ALA A 364 17.69 -15.66 7.58
N VAL A 365 16.43 -15.63 7.14
CA VAL A 365 15.31 -15.13 7.95
C VAL A 365 14.89 -16.25 8.91
N PRO A 366 14.66 -15.96 10.21
CA PRO A 366 14.15 -16.94 11.17
C PRO A 366 12.84 -17.57 10.69
N THR A 367 12.74 -18.90 10.77
CA THR A 367 11.61 -19.67 10.23
C THR A 367 10.27 -19.19 10.80
N ARG A 368 10.21 -18.93 12.11
CA ARG A 368 8.98 -18.51 12.81
C ARG A 368 8.40 -17.18 12.33
N VAL A 369 9.22 -16.29 11.77
CA VAL A 369 8.77 -15.00 11.23
C VAL A 369 7.97 -15.22 9.95
N PHE A 370 8.52 -15.96 8.99
CA PHE A 370 7.84 -16.28 7.73
C PHE A 370 6.68 -17.26 7.94
N GLU A 371 6.77 -18.17 8.91
CA GLU A 371 5.65 -19.02 9.31
C GLU A 371 4.43 -18.19 9.76
N GLN A 372 4.62 -17.18 10.61
CA GLN A 372 3.53 -16.30 11.03
C GLN A 372 2.90 -15.53 9.87
N ILE A 373 3.73 -15.03 8.95
CA ILE A 373 3.23 -14.36 7.74
C ILE A 373 2.41 -15.35 6.90
N ALA A 374 2.89 -16.58 6.71
CA ALA A 374 2.17 -17.63 6.00
C ALA A 374 0.82 -17.98 6.67
N ILE A 375 0.77 -18.07 8.01
CA ILE A 375 -0.47 -18.27 8.79
C ILE A 375 -1.46 -17.12 8.50
N ASN A 376 -0.98 -15.88 8.57
CA ASN A 376 -1.83 -14.71 8.34
C ASN A 376 -2.37 -14.68 6.90
N ILE A 377 -1.51 -14.93 5.91
CA ILE A 377 -1.91 -15.04 4.48
C ILE A 377 -2.97 -16.12 4.30
N LYS A 378 -2.72 -17.32 4.84
CA LYS A 378 -3.66 -18.45 4.76
C LYS A 378 -5.00 -18.12 5.39
N LYS A 379 -5.01 -17.37 6.50
CA LYS A 379 -6.24 -16.91 7.14
C LYS A 379 -7.02 -15.94 6.26
N VAL A 380 -6.38 -14.89 5.74
CA VAL A 380 -7.09 -13.86 4.96
C VAL A 380 -7.55 -14.38 3.59
N LEU A 381 -6.76 -15.24 2.93
CA LEU A 381 -7.13 -15.81 1.62
C LEU A 381 -8.20 -16.91 1.72
N LYS A 382 -8.36 -17.55 2.88
CA LYS A 382 -9.41 -18.56 3.11
C LYS A 382 -10.74 -17.97 3.59
N ASN A 383 -10.73 -16.77 4.18
CA ASN A 383 -11.94 -16.16 4.69
C ASN A 383 -12.93 -15.91 3.55
N LYS A 384 -14.12 -16.52 3.62
CA LYS A 384 -15.21 -16.22 2.69
C LYS A 384 -15.70 -14.80 2.97
N VAL A 385 -15.46 -13.91 2.02
CA VAL A 385 -16.11 -12.60 2.00
C VAL A 385 -17.56 -12.81 1.54
N LEU A 386 -18.52 -12.42 2.36
CA LEU A 386 -19.93 -12.42 1.95
C LEU A 386 -20.13 -11.41 0.81
N SER A 387 -20.84 -11.82 -0.22
CA SER A 387 -21.30 -10.92 -1.28
C SER A 387 -22.34 -9.94 -0.77
N VAL A 388 -22.52 -8.82 -1.47
CA VAL A 388 -23.55 -7.82 -1.14
C VAL A 388 -24.92 -8.48 -1.05
N ASN A 389 -25.29 -9.30 -2.05
CA ASN A 389 -26.55 -10.05 -2.03
C ASN A 389 -26.70 -11.02 -0.84
N GLU A 390 -25.61 -11.61 -0.33
CA GLU A 390 -25.67 -12.46 0.87
C GLU A 390 -25.90 -11.62 2.13
N ILE A 391 -25.30 -10.43 2.19
CA ILE A 391 -25.52 -9.49 3.29
C ILE A 391 -26.94 -8.91 3.24
N ASP A 392 -27.44 -8.54 2.07
CA ASP A 392 -28.80 -8.03 1.89
C ASP A 392 -29.84 -9.07 2.33
N LYS A 393 -29.59 -10.36 2.05
CA LYS A 393 -30.43 -11.45 2.57
C LYS A 393 -30.41 -11.51 4.10
N ILE A 394 -29.26 -11.35 4.73
CA ILE A 394 -29.15 -11.28 6.20
C ILE A 394 -29.93 -10.07 6.74
N ILE A 395 -29.81 -8.92 6.09
CA ILE A 395 -30.52 -7.69 6.50
C ILE A 395 -32.03 -7.90 6.44
N GLN A 396 -32.53 -8.53 5.38
CA GLN A 396 -33.96 -8.82 5.21
C GLN A 396 -34.46 -9.91 6.16
N GLU A 397 -33.73 -11.03 6.28
CA GLU A 397 -34.10 -12.17 7.13
C GLU A 397 -34.26 -11.78 8.60
N TYR A 398 -33.35 -10.93 9.10
CA TYR A 398 -33.35 -10.51 10.50
C TYR A 398 -33.97 -9.12 10.71
N ASN A 399 -34.57 -8.51 9.69
CA ASN A 399 -35.15 -7.16 9.73
C ASN A 399 -34.19 -6.10 10.31
N LEU A 400 -32.94 -6.10 9.84
CA LEU A 400 -31.85 -5.25 10.38
C LEU A 400 -31.96 -3.76 9.96
N LEU A 401 -33.05 -3.38 9.28
CA LEU A 401 -33.37 -1.97 9.05
C LEU A 401 -33.86 -1.27 10.32
N ASP A 402 -34.35 -2.03 11.31
CA ASP A 402 -34.60 -1.50 12.64
C ASP A 402 -33.28 -1.31 13.40
N LYS A 403 -33.12 -0.15 14.04
CA LYS A 403 -31.89 0.25 14.73
C LYS A 403 -31.61 -0.59 15.98
N GLU A 404 -32.64 -0.93 16.74
CA GLU A 404 -32.48 -1.76 17.95
C GLU A 404 -32.18 -3.21 17.56
N ILE A 405 -32.89 -3.73 16.55
CA ILE A 405 -32.67 -5.10 16.05
C ILE A 405 -31.25 -5.25 15.48
N LEU A 406 -30.75 -4.25 14.72
CA LEU A 406 -29.36 -4.27 14.25
C LEU A 406 -28.36 -4.32 15.42
N LYS A 407 -28.54 -3.47 16.44
CA LYS A 407 -27.63 -3.45 17.60
C LYS A 407 -27.62 -4.81 18.31
N ASP A 408 -28.78 -5.42 18.53
CA ASP A 408 -28.89 -6.72 19.16
C ASP A 408 -28.32 -7.84 18.30
N PHE A 409 -28.55 -7.80 16.99
CA PHE A 409 -27.94 -8.73 16.05
C PHE A 409 -26.41 -8.67 16.10
N LEU A 410 -25.83 -7.46 16.08
CA LEU A 410 -24.38 -7.27 16.13
C LEU A 410 -23.78 -7.79 17.45
N LYS A 411 -24.41 -7.52 18.59
CA LYS A 411 -23.99 -8.05 19.90
C LYS A 411 -24.02 -9.58 19.93
N ASN A 412 -25.13 -10.17 19.47
CA ASN A 412 -25.33 -11.63 19.51
C ASN A 412 -24.43 -12.38 18.51
N ASN A 413 -24.01 -11.72 17.43
CA ASN A 413 -23.19 -12.34 16.38
C ASN A 413 -21.73 -11.86 16.38
N ILE A 414 -21.29 -11.15 17.42
CA ILE A 414 -19.95 -10.53 17.49
C ILE A 414 -18.82 -11.54 17.29
N TYR A 415 -18.98 -12.81 17.71
CA TYR A 415 -17.98 -13.88 17.53
C TYR A 415 -18.22 -14.77 16.32
N LYS A 416 -19.41 -14.71 15.71
CA LYS A 416 -19.80 -15.51 14.55
C LYS A 416 -19.17 -14.98 13.26
N TYR A 417 -19.17 -13.67 13.08
CA TYR A 417 -18.64 -13.02 11.89
C TYR A 417 -17.28 -12.35 12.15
N ASP A 418 -16.46 -12.21 11.10
CA ASP A 418 -15.28 -11.35 11.15
C ASP A 418 -15.69 -9.87 11.17
N LEU A 419 -14.76 -9.00 11.54
CA LEU A 419 -15.03 -7.57 11.73
C LEU A 419 -15.50 -6.90 10.43
N ASN A 420 -14.89 -7.23 9.28
CA ASN A 420 -15.25 -6.62 8.00
C ASN A 420 -16.67 -7.02 7.59
N THR A 421 -17.06 -8.27 7.84
CA THR A 421 -18.44 -8.71 7.62
C THR A 421 -19.44 -7.95 8.50
N LEU A 422 -19.13 -7.74 9.79
CA LEU A 422 -19.98 -6.94 10.69
C LEU A 422 -20.08 -5.47 10.26
N TYR A 423 -18.97 -4.87 9.84
CA TYR A 423 -18.95 -3.53 9.27
C TYR A 423 -19.82 -3.41 8.01
N ASN A 424 -19.71 -4.38 7.09
CA ASN A 424 -20.54 -4.40 5.89
C ASN A 424 -22.04 -4.50 6.23
N ILE A 425 -22.43 -5.36 7.18
CA ILE A 425 -23.82 -5.51 7.61
C ILE A 425 -24.35 -4.19 8.20
N ALA A 426 -23.59 -3.57 9.11
CA ALA A 426 -23.99 -2.33 9.76
C ALA A 426 -24.17 -1.16 8.76
N GLU A 427 -23.27 -1.05 7.78
CA GLU A 427 -23.32 0.01 6.78
C GLU A 427 -24.42 -0.20 5.74
N LEU A 428 -24.54 -1.41 5.18
CA LEU A 428 -25.58 -1.68 4.18
C LEU A 428 -26.98 -1.49 4.79
N ALA A 429 -27.17 -1.92 6.05
CA ALA A 429 -28.41 -1.68 6.77
C ALA A 429 -28.68 -0.17 6.99
N ASN A 430 -27.65 0.65 7.18
CA ASN A 430 -27.80 2.11 7.29
C ASN A 430 -28.08 2.78 5.94
N ILE A 431 -27.43 2.34 4.85
CA ILE A 431 -27.62 2.90 3.49
C ILE A 431 -29.06 2.71 3.00
N GLU A 432 -29.65 1.53 3.23
CA GLU A 432 -31.04 1.27 2.85
C GLU A 432 -32.06 2.13 3.61
N ARG A 433 -31.68 2.72 4.75
CA ARG A 433 -32.55 3.56 5.58
C ARG A 433 -32.54 5.04 5.21
N ILE A 434 -31.44 5.55 4.65
CA ILE A 434 -31.26 6.99 4.53
C ILE A 434 -30.88 7.38 3.09
N ASP A 435 -31.61 8.35 2.52
CA ASP A 435 -31.16 9.13 1.35
C ASP A 435 -29.83 9.86 1.61
N THR A 436 -29.29 9.82 2.83
CA THR A 436 -27.95 10.28 3.16
C THR A 436 -26.94 9.24 2.72
N LYS A 437 -26.24 9.62 1.65
CA LYS A 437 -25.08 9.03 1.00
C LYS A 437 -23.85 8.80 1.93
N ALA A 438 -24.02 8.13 3.06
CA ALA A 438 -22.90 7.57 3.84
C ALA A 438 -22.43 6.32 3.10
N TYR A 439 -21.14 6.22 2.82
CA TYR A 439 -20.59 5.14 2.00
C TYR A 439 -19.54 4.34 2.79
N PHE A 440 -19.74 3.02 2.83
CA PHE A 440 -18.81 2.09 3.46
C PHE A 440 -17.40 2.22 2.88
N THR A 441 -16.44 2.66 3.70
CA THR A 441 -15.05 2.74 3.29
C THR A 441 -14.34 1.41 3.55
N ARG A 442 -14.04 0.69 2.48
CA ARG A 442 -13.40 -0.63 2.55
C ARG A 442 -11.99 -0.56 3.15
N GLU A 443 -11.55 -1.68 3.75
CA GLU A 443 -10.26 -1.77 4.43
C GLU A 443 -9.06 -1.44 3.52
N ASP A 444 -9.09 -1.82 2.24
CA ASP A 444 -8.03 -1.48 1.27
C ASP A 444 -7.90 0.03 1.04
N ILE A 445 -9.03 0.74 0.98
CA ILE A 445 -9.10 2.19 0.82
C ILE A 445 -8.66 2.89 2.11
N VAL A 446 -9.16 2.44 3.27
CA VAL A 446 -8.73 2.96 4.58
C VAL A 446 -7.21 2.80 4.74
N PHE A 447 -6.67 1.63 4.39
CA PHE A 447 -5.22 1.39 4.40
C PHE A 447 -4.49 2.40 3.51
N ASN A 448 -4.96 2.61 2.28
CA ASN A 448 -4.31 3.52 1.34
C ASN A 448 -4.24 4.95 1.88
N VAL A 449 -5.31 5.43 2.53
CA VAL A 449 -5.33 6.73 3.21
C VAL A 449 -4.35 6.76 4.39
N ILE A 450 -4.45 5.78 5.30
CA ILE A 450 -3.65 5.74 6.54
C ILE A 450 -2.15 5.59 6.27
N ASN A 451 -1.79 4.82 5.24
CA ASN A 451 -0.40 4.61 4.86
C ASN A 451 0.28 5.90 4.37
N LYS A 452 -0.50 6.87 3.87
CA LYS A 452 0.00 8.17 3.39
C LYS A 452 0.08 9.24 4.48
N LEU A 453 -0.42 8.96 5.68
CA LEU A 453 -0.37 9.87 6.80
C LEU A 453 1.06 10.09 7.31
N PRO A 454 1.36 11.28 7.86
CA PRO A 454 2.66 11.58 8.43
C PRO A 454 3.01 10.67 9.61
N GLU A 455 4.32 10.50 9.81
CA GLU A 455 4.90 9.89 11.01
C GLU A 455 5.17 10.96 12.07
N PHE A 456 4.66 10.78 13.28
CA PHE A 456 4.80 11.74 14.38
C PHE A 456 5.90 11.31 15.38
N LYS A 457 7.09 10.97 14.86
CA LYS A 457 8.18 10.33 15.65
C LYS A 457 8.60 11.08 16.91
N ASN A 458 8.46 12.42 16.93
CA ASN A 458 8.90 13.26 18.05
C ASN A 458 7.77 13.65 19.01
N LYS A 459 6.52 13.21 18.76
CA LYS A 459 5.38 13.54 19.62
C LYS A 459 5.16 12.45 20.66
N LYS A 460 5.05 12.88 21.92
CA LYS A 460 4.62 12.02 23.04
C LYS A 460 3.11 11.80 23.05
N MET A 461 2.35 12.85 22.72
CA MET A 461 0.89 12.86 22.66
C MET A 461 0.43 13.30 21.27
N LEU A 462 -0.57 12.62 20.72
CA LEU A 462 -1.18 12.90 19.42
C LEU A 462 -2.70 13.08 19.57
N ARG A 463 -3.27 14.15 19.00
CA ARG A 463 -4.73 14.35 18.96
C ARG A 463 -5.27 14.13 17.56
N ILE A 464 -6.16 13.17 17.40
CA ILE A 464 -6.79 12.79 16.14
C ILE A 464 -8.30 13.06 16.24
N LEU A 465 -8.89 13.59 15.17
CA LEU A 465 -10.32 13.78 15.03
C LEU A 465 -10.86 13.03 13.81
N GLU A 466 -11.93 12.25 14.01
CA GLU A 466 -12.78 11.72 12.95
C GLU A 466 -14.17 12.40 13.01
N PRO A 467 -14.45 13.40 12.14
CA PRO A 467 -15.58 14.33 12.32
C PRO A 467 -16.95 13.80 11.86
N SER A 468 -16.99 12.62 11.23
CA SER A 468 -18.20 11.94 10.75
C SER A 468 -17.92 10.45 10.78
N VAL A 469 -17.77 9.91 11.98
CA VAL A 469 -17.17 8.59 12.22
C VAL A 469 -18.01 7.43 11.66
N GLY A 470 -19.33 7.55 11.63
CA GLY A 470 -20.21 6.44 11.27
C GLY A 470 -19.92 5.21 12.15
N ILE A 471 -19.54 4.10 11.53
CA ILE A 471 -19.15 2.85 12.23
C ILE A 471 -17.65 2.74 12.55
N GLY A 472 -16.85 3.78 12.27
CA GLY A 472 -15.42 3.90 12.59
C GLY A 472 -14.48 3.00 11.80
N ASN A 473 -14.65 2.96 10.48
CA ASN A 473 -13.81 2.15 9.57
C ASN A 473 -12.30 2.47 9.67
N PHE A 474 -11.93 3.71 10.03
CA PHE A 474 -10.53 4.15 10.14
C PHE A 474 -9.85 3.69 11.44
N ILE A 475 -10.62 3.53 12.51
CA ILE A 475 -10.11 3.36 13.88
C ILE A 475 -9.18 2.14 14.04
N PRO A 476 -9.51 0.93 13.53
CA PRO A 476 -8.66 -0.24 13.71
C PRO A 476 -7.26 -0.08 13.10
N LEU A 477 -7.16 0.63 11.97
CA LEU A 477 -5.88 0.86 11.30
C LEU A 477 -5.13 2.07 11.89
N LEU A 478 -5.83 3.05 12.46
CA LEU A 478 -5.20 4.12 13.26
C LEU A 478 -4.48 3.55 14.49
N PHE A 479 -5.08 2.57 15.17
CA PHE A 479 -4.43 1.82 16.26
C PHE A 479 -3.09 1.22 15.82
N LYS A 480 -3.01 0.69 14.59
CA LYS A 480 -1.80 0.09 14.04
C LYS A 480 -0.78 1.13 13.57
N LYS A 481 -1.23 2.23 12.99
CA LYS A 481 -0.36 3.31 12.48
C LYS A 481 0.35 4.02 13.62
N TYR A 482 -0.36 4.32 14.71
CA TYR A 482 0.17 5.12 15.83
C TYR A 482 0.40 4.30 17.11
N GLU A 483 0.63 2.98 17.00
CA GLU A 483 0.96 2.11 18.14
C GLU A 483 2.24 2.51 18.89
N TYR A 484 3.12 3.28 18.24
CA TYR A 484 4.41 3.71 18.80
C TYR A 484 4.32 5.04 19.56
N ILE A 485 3.20 5.76 19.47
CA ILE A 485 2.99 7.03 20.17
C ILE A 485 2.62 6.73 21.62
N GLY A 486 3.20 7.50 22.55
CA GLY A 486 2.98 7.31 23.99
C GLY A 486 1.52 7.44 24.41
N GLU A 487 0.83 8.45 23.87
CA GLU A 487 -0.59 8.72 24.12
C GLU A 487 -1.28 9.24 22.85
N VAL A 488 -2.44 8.69 22.52
CA VAL A 488 -3.27 9.11 21.39
C VAL A 488 -4.68 9.38 21.89
N ILE A 489 -5.12 10.63 21.76
CA ILE A 489 -6.51 11.04 22.01
C ILE A 489 -7.22 11.03 20.67
N LEU A 490 -8.24 10.18 20.55
CA LEU A 490 -9.06 10.02 19.36
C LEU A 490 -10.47 10.51 19.67
N ASP A 491 -10.80 11.70 19.17
CA ASP A 491 -12.15 12.22 19.25
C ASP A 491 -12.93 11.77 18.02
N VAL A 492 -14.08 11.15 18.24
CA VAL A 492 -14.99 10.72 17.17
C VAL A 492 -16.31 11.45 17.30
N ILE A 493 -16.71 12.13 16.23
CA ILE A 493 -17.93 12.94 16.18
C ILE A 493 -18.91 12.28 15.20
N ASP A 494 -20.16 12.13 15.63
CA ASP A 494 -21.28 11.87 14.74
C ASP A 494 -22.52 12.66 15.18
N ILE A 495 -23.37 13.01 14.23
CA ILE A 495 -24.67 13.64 14.52
C ILE A 495 -25.71 12.58 14.90
N ASP A 496 -25.60 11.34 14.40
CA ASP A 496 -26.47 10.22 14.76
C ASP A 496 -25.89 9.43 15.95
N ASN A 497 -26.61 9.44 17.07
CA ASN A 497 -26.25 8.67 18.26
C ASN A 497 -26.19 7.16 17.99
N ASN A 498 -27.01 6.67 17.05
CA ASN A 498 -27.06 5.25 16.72
C ASN A 498 -25.76 4.79 16.06
N SER A 499 -25.14 5.63 15.21
CA SER A 499 -23.83 5.35 14.63
C SER A 499 -22.78 5.18 15.73
N LEU A 500 -22.78 6.06 16.73
CA LEU A 500 -21.86 5.98 17.88
C LEU A 500 -22.08 4.72 18.72
N GLU A 501 -23.33 4.34 18.98
CA GLU A 501 -23.65 3.09 19.72
C GLU A 501 -23.23 1.84 18.93
N ILE A 502 -23.49 1.80 17.63
CA ILE A 502 -23.05 0.70 16.75
C ILE A 502 -21.53 0.61 16.73
N LEU A 503 -20.84 1.76 16.62
CA LEU A 503 -19.39 1.82 16.71
C LEU A 503 -18.88 1.24 18.04
N GLN A 504 -19.48 1.61 19.18
CA GLN A 504 -19.09 1.06 20.48
C GLN A 504 -19.26 -0.47 20.54
N ILE A 505 -20.35 -1.01 19.98
CA ILE A 505 -20.56 -2.46 19.87
C ILE A 505 -19.46 -3.10 19.02
N LEU A 506 -19.12 -2.52 17.87
CA LEU A 506 -18.09 -3.05 16.97
C LEU A 506 -16.69 -2.98 17.60
N LEU A 507 -16.38 -1.90 18.31
CA LEU A 507 -15.12 -1.74 19.04
C LEU A 507 -14.98 -2.76 20.18
N SER A 508 -16.07 -3.27 20.76
CA SER A 508 -16.00 -4.33 21.78
C SER A 508 -15.36 -5.64 21.27
N LYS A 509 -15.39 -5.89 19.95
CA LYS A 509 -14.72 -7.03 19.31
C LYS A 509 -13.20 -6.85 19.23
N ILE A 510 -12.70 -5.63 19.37
CA ILE A 510 -11.30 -5.27 19.14
C ILE A 510 -10.66 -4.85 20.45
N LYS A 511 -9.43 -5.32 20.70
CA LYS A 511 -8.65 -4.82 21.83
C LYS A 511 -8.15 -3.41 21.53
N ILE A 512 -8.73 -2.41 22.19
CA ILE A 512 -8.24 -1.02 22.15
C ILE A 512 -6.84 -0.99 22.76
N PRO A 513 -5.83 -0.40 22.08
CA PRO A 513 -4.49 -0.25 22.63
C PRO A 513 -4.49 0.63 23.88
N LYS A 514 -3.61 0.34 24.84
CA LYS A 514 -3.53 1.08 26.12
C LYS A 514 -3.17 2.57 25.95
N ASN A 515 -2.50 2.92 24.87
CA ASN A 515 -2.12 4.29 24.56
C ASN A 515 -3.24 5.09 23.88
N PHE A 516 -4.38 4.47 23.55
CA PHE A 516 -5.51 5.17 22.93
C PHE A 516 -6.61 5.49 23.95
N VAL A 517 -7.05 6.74 23.94
CA VAL A 517 -8.25 7.22 24.64
C VAL A 517 -9.24 7.69 23.58
N ILE A 518 -10.47 7.19 23.62
CA ILE A 518 -11.49 7.50 22.60
C ILE A 518 -12.62 8.29 23.26
N SER A 519 -12.91 9.48 22.72
CA SER A 519 -14.03 10.32 23.14
C SER A 519 -15.16 10.22 22.10
N PHE A 520 -16.35 9.80 22.52
CA PHE A 520 -17.53 9.74 21.65
C PHE A 520 -18.36 11.01 21.81
N ILE A 521 -18.51 11.79 20.74
CA ILE A 521 -19.10 13.13 20.79
C ILE A 521 -20.32 13.19 19.87
N LYS A 522 -21.52 13.28 20.46
CA LYS A 522 -22.77 13.48 19.71
C LYS A 522 -22.99 14.97 19.41
N LYS A 523 -22.48 15.46 18.29
CA LYS A 523 -22.60 16.85 17.85
C LYS A 523 -22.62 16.96 16.33
N ASP A 524 -23.17 18.04 15.81
CA ASP A 524 -22.94 18.44 14.42
C ASP A 524 -21.52 19.01 14.30
N PHE A 525 -20.63 18.28 13.61
CA PHE A 525 -19.25 18.72 13.43
C PHE A 525 -19.12 20.13 12.87
N LEU A 526 -19.99 20.56 11.95
CA LEU A 526 -19.87 21.88 11.31
C LEU A 526 -20.22 23.02 12.29
N LEU A 527 -21.10 22.77 13.26
CA LEU A 527 -21.48 23.74 14.30
C LEU A 527 -20.71 23.57 15.62
N TRP A 528 -20.03 22.45 15.80
CA TRP A 528 -19.30 22.14 17.02
C TRP A 528 -18.04 23.01 17.18
N GLU A 529 -17.87 23.63 18.33
CA GLU A 529 -16.66 24.41 18.63
C GLU A 529 -15.60 23.53 19.28
N ASN A 530 -14.38 23.57 18.74
CA ASN A 530 -13.24 22.83 19.27
C ASN A 530 -12.44 23.69 20.24
N GLU A 531 -11.99 23.10 21.34
CA GLU A 531 -11.17 23.81 22.34
C GLU A 531 -9.68 23.85 21.97
N TYR A 532 -9.23 22.90 21.16
CA TYR A 532 -7.82 22.72 20.83
C TYR A 532 -7.61 22.44 19.34
N LYS A 533 -6.39 22.70 18.88
CA LYS A 533 -5.95 22.33 17.53
C LYS A 533 -5.60 20.85 17.49
N TYR A 534 -6.11 20.14 16.48
CA TYR A 534 -5.80 18.74 16.24
C TYR A 534 -4.49 18.57 15.49
N ASP A 535 -3.86 17.41 15.66
CA ASP A 535 -2.70 17.03 14.86
C ASP A 535 -3.12 16.41 13.53
N LEU A 536 -4.21 15.66 13.55
CA LEU A 536 -4.75 14.98 12.38
C LEU A 536 -6.28 15.03 12.40
N VAL A 537 -6.87 15.43 11.29
CA VAL A 537 -8.27 15.16 10.97
C VAL A 537 -8.30 14.15 9.84
N ILE A 538 -9.05 13.07 10.00
CA ILE A 538 -9.18 12.01 9.02
C ILE A 538 -10.63 11.54 8.90
N GLY A 539 -11.05 11.08 7.71
CA GLY A 539 -12.33 10.38 7.58
C GLY A 539 -12.95 10.45 6.19
N ASN A 540 -14.21 10.03 6.12
CA ASN A 540 -15.07 10.09 4.95
C ASN A 540 -16.28 11.02 5.22
N PRO A 541 -16.18 12.33 4.95
CA PRO A 541 -17.27 13.26 5.18
C PRO A 541 -18.51 12.95 4.32
N PRO A 542 -19.71 13.40 4.71
CA PRO A 542 -20.92 13.19 3.93
C PRO A 542 -20.89 13.94 2.59
N PHE A 543 -21.33 13.27 1.50
CA PHE A 543 -21.34 13.84 0.13
C PHE A 543 -22.65 14.55 -0.23
N GLY A 544 -23.55 14.74 0.73
CA GLY A 544 -24.84 15.39 0.54
C GLY A 544 -24.76 16.90 0.31
N LYS A 545 -25.88 17.48 -0.13
CA LYS A 545 -26.08 18.93 -0.24
C LYS A 545 -27.17 19.38 0.72
N VAL A 546 -27.01 20.56 1.30
CA VAL A 546 -28.08 21.22 2.06
C VAL A 546 -28.94 22.02 1.07
N ILE A 547 -30.15 21.53 0.80
CA ILE A 547 -31.07 22.14 -0.19
C ILE A 547 -32.30 22.74 0.48
N ASN A 548 -32.93 21.98 1.39
CA ASN A 548 -34.26 22.34 1.93
C ASN A 548 -34.19 23.17 3.22
N ASP A 549 -33.01 23.34 3.82
CA ASP A 549 -32.83 24.10 5.06
C ASP A 549 -31.89 25.30 4.82
N LYS A 550 -32.49 26.44 4.46
CA LYS A 550 -31.75 27.68 4.22
C LYS A 550 -31.08 28.22 5.48
N ALA A 551 -31.74 28.12 6.64
CA ALA A 551 -31.22 28.66 7.88
C ALA A 551 -29.97 27.88 8.34
N LEU A 552 -29.98 26.56 8.20
CA LEU A 552 -28.81 25.72 8.45
C LEU A 552 -27.69 25.97 7.45
N LEU A 553 -28.02 26.14 6.16
CA LEU A 553 -27.04 26.46 5.13
C LEU A 553 -26.32 27.78 5.42
N GLU A 554 -27.04 28.83 5.82
CA GLU A 554 -26.43 30.11 6.22
C GLU A 554 -25.49 29.92 7.42
N LYS A 555 -25.86 29.10 8.42
CA LYS A 555 -24.97 28.77 9.54
C LYS A 555 -23.70 28.04 9.09
N TYR A 556 -23.81 27.09 8.16
CA TYR A 556 -22.65 26.37 7.63
C TYR A 556 -21.76 27.25 6.76
N LYS A 557 -22.32 28.23 6.07
CA LYS A 557 -21.57 29.21 5.26
C LYS A 557 -20.91 30.31 6.10
N LEU A 558 -21.37 30.50 7.33
CA LEU A 558 -20.83 31.52 8.22
C LEU A 558 -19.31 31.33 8.41
N ASN A 559 -18.54 32.38 8.11
CA ASN A 559 -17.07 32.38 8.14
C ASN A 559 -16.38 31.36 7.20
N MET A 560 -17.06 30.84 6.18
CA MET A 560 -16.44 30.01 5.14
C MET A 560 -15.87 30.85 3.99
N PHE A 561 -14.84 30.34 3.34
CA PHE A 561 -14.20 30.93 2.17
C PHE A 561 -15.02 30.63 0.90
N ASN A 562 -15.51 29.39 0.76
CA ASN A 562 -16.40 29.05 -0.34
C ASN A 562 -17.86 29.36 -0.02
N GLN A 563 -18.36 30.49 -0.51
CA GLN A 563 -19.75 30.94 -0.36
C GLN A 563 -20.69 30.38 -1.46
N ASN A 564 -20.12 29.79 -2.51
CA ASN A 564 -20.83 29.34 -3.70
C ASN A 564 -21.29 27.88 -3.66
N THR A 565 -20.93 27.13 -2.61
CA THR A 565 -21.29 25.72 -2.48
C THR A 565 -22.36 25.48 -1.42
N ASN A 566 -23.14 24.43 -1.62
CA ASN A 566 -24.05 23.88 -0.62
C ASN A 566 -23.68 22.42 -0.26
N ASN A 567 -22.50 21.93 -0.67
CA ASN A 567 -22.06 20.56 -0.41
C ASN A 567 -21.40 20.44 0.97
N LEU A 568 -21.84 19.46 1.74
CA LEU A 568 -21.33 19.20 3.09
C LEU A 568 -19.83 18.91 3.10
N PHE A 569 -19.33 18.03 2.21
CA PHE A 569 -17.91 17.68 2.20
C PHE A 569 -16.99 18.90 2.00
N SER A 570 -17.43 19.95 1.30
CA SER A 570 -16.63 21.18 1.13
C SER A 570 -16.52 21.95 2.44
N PHE A 571 -17.60 22.06 3.21
CA PHE A 571 -17.58 22.66 4.54
C PHE A 571 -16.72 21.84 5.51
N PHE A 572 -16.76 20.51 5.41
CA PHE A 572 -15.90 19.62 6.19
C PHE A 572 -14.41 19.85 5.89
N ILE A 573 -14.02 19.95 4.61
CA ILE A 573 -12.63 20.24 4.21
C ILE A 573 -12.17 21.54 4.86
N GLU A 574 -12.95 22.61 4.70
CA GLU A 574 -12.55 23.93 5.16
C GLU A 574 -12.42 24.00 6.69
N LYS A 575 -13.43 23.50 7.42
CA LYS A 575 -13.37 23.45 8.88
C LYS A 575 -12.19 22.61 9.37
N SER A 576 -12.00 21.42 8.81
CA SER A 576 -10.89 20.53 9.15
C SER A 576 -9.53 21.20 8.94
N SER A 577 -9.40 22.00 7.86
CA SER A 577 -8.16 22.71 7.53
C SER A 577 -7.84 23.83 8.53
N LYS A 578 -8.85 24.45 9.12
CA LYS A 578 -8.69 25.50 10.16
C LYS A 578 -8.28 24.91 11.52
N ILE A 579 -8.79 23.74 11.87
CA ILE A 579 -8.66 23.19 13.23
C ILE A 579 -7.56 22.13 13.38
N SER A 580 -6.89 21.72 12.31
CA SER A 580 -5.90 20.65 12.32
C SER A 580 -4.54 21.10 11.77
N ASN A 581 -3.48 20.33 12.04
CA ASN A 581 -2.17 20.44 11.37
C ASN A 581 -2.10 19.58 10.09
N TYR A 582 -2.75 18.42 10.10
CA TYR A 582 -2.90 17.55 8.93
C TYR A 582 -4.37 17.20 8.69
N VAL A 583 -4.77 17.15 7.43
CA VAL A 583 -6.12 16.76 7.02
C VAL A 583 -6.03 15.68 5.94
N SER A 584 -6.77 14.58 6.12
CA SER A 584 -6.89 13.55 5.10
C SER A 584 -8.31 13.04 4.98
N LEU A 585 -8.98 13.43 3.89
CA LEU A 585 -10.39 13.12 3.67
C LEU A 585 -10.60 12.38 2.36
N ILE A 586 -11.58 11.48 2.34
CA ILE A 586 -12.14 10.90 1.10
C ILE A 586 -13.29 11.78 0.65
N VAL A 587 -13.24 12.28 -0.58
CA VAL A 587 -14.20 13.28 -1.07
C VAL A 587 -14.58 13.02 -2.52
N PRO A 588 -15.72 13.53 -3.02
CA PRO A 588 -16.07 13.43 -4.42
C PRO A 588 -15.01 14.06 -5.33
N LYS A 589 -14.69 13.37 -6.43
CA LYS A 589 -13.73 13.85 -7.44
C LYS A 589 -14.12 15.19 -8.04
N SER A 590 -15.40 15.56 -8.00
CA SER A 590 -15.87 16.88 -8.42
C SER A 590 -15.11 18.04 -7.78
N LEU A 591 -14.52 17.86 -6.59
CA LEU A 591 -13.63 18.84 -5.95
C LEU A 591 -12.55 19.37 -6.91
N ILE A 592 -11.98 18.52 -7.76
CA ILE A 592 -10.83 18.88 -8.60
C ILE A 592 -11.19 19.43 -9.98
N ASN A 593 -12.47 19.46 -10.36
CA ASN A 593 -12.87 19.87 -11.72
C ASN A 593 -14.14 20.73 -11.80
N SER A 594 -15.05 20.66 -10.81
CA SER A 594 -16.31 21.39 -10.88
C SER A 594 -16.13 22.89 -10.55
N PRO A 595 -16.85 23.80 -11.24
CA PRO A 595 -16.88 25.23 -10.93
C PRO A 595 -17.28 25.54 -9.48
N GLU A 596 -18.18 24.73 -8.90
CA GLU A 596 -18.70 24.92 -7.53
C GLU A 596 -17.58 24.92 -6.46
N PHE A 597 -16.43 24.29 -6.76
CA PHE A 597 -15.32 24.14 -5.82
C PHE A 597 -14.07 24.96 -6.19
N ASN A 598 -14.18 25.95 -7.09
CA ASN A 598 -13.05 26.83 -7.44
C ASN A 598 -12.44 27.48 -6.18
N GLN A 599 -13.28 28.11 -5.35
CA GLN A 599 -12.84 28.75 -4.09
C GLN A 599 -12.26 27.72 -3.10
N THR A 600 -12.84 26.52 -3.01
CA THR A 600 -12.28 25.45 -2.16
C THR A 600 -10.88 25.05 -2.62
N ARG A 601 -10.62 24.99 -3.93
CA ARG A 601 -9.28 24.69 -4.47
C ARG A 601 -8.29 25.81 -4.22
N GLU A 602 -8.69 27.06 -4.39
CA GLU A 602 -7.85 28.22 -4.06
C GLU A 602 -7.40 28.18 -2.60
N LEU A 603 -8.32 27.87 -1.68
CA LEU A 603 -7.98 27.67 -0.27
C LEU A 603 -6.97 26.53 -0.08
N LEU A 604 -7.19 25.36 -0.71
CA LEU A 604 -6.29 24.22 -0.60
C LEU A 604 -4.88 24.50 -1.16
N GLU A 605 -4.76 25.34 -2.20
CA GLU A 605 -3.48 25.78 -2.76
C GLU A 605 -2.68 26.70 -1.82
N THR A 606 -3.32 27.29 -0.80
CA THR A 606 -2.61 28.04 0.25
C THR A 606 -1.82 27.14 1.19
N TYR A 607 -2.17 25.85 1.24
CA TYR A 607 -1.58 24.83 2.10
C TYR A 607 -0.71 23.83 1.33
N ASN A 608 -0.08 22.91 2.05
CA ASN A 608 0.77 21.88 1.46
C ASN A 608 -0.01 20.61 1.15
N LEU A 609 -0.49 20.48 -0.10
CA LEU A 609 -1.03 19.22 -0.61
C LEU A 609 0.10 18.21 -0.89
N HIS A 610 0.27 17.20 -0.03
CA HIS A 610 1.32 16.19 -0.16
C HIS A 610 1.00 15.13 -1.20
N SER A 611 -0.24 14.65 -1.19
CA SER A 611 -0.66 13.59 -2.10
C SER A 611 -2.14 13.69 -2.45
N LEU A 612 -2.48 13.18 -3.63
CA LEU A 612 -3.84 12.96 -4.10
C LEU A 612 -3.96 11.54 -4.64
N THR A 613 -5.05 10.87 -4.29
CA THR A 613 -5.35 9.51 -4.75
C THR A 613 -6.65 9.55 -5.53
N ASP A 614 -6.65 9.07 -6.76
CA ASP A 614 -7.85 8.96 -7.59
C ASP A 614 -8.34 7.52 -7.63
N TYR A 615 -9.45 7.27 -6.94
CA TYR A 615 -10.07 5.94 -6.90
C TYR A 615 -11.02 5.70 -8.07
N GLY A 616 -11.41 6.74 -8.81
CA GLY A 616 -12.58 6.68 -9.70
C GLY A 616 -13.80 6.15 -8.92
N GLU A 617 -14.50 5.18 -9.50
CA GLU A 617 -15.63 4.47 -8.86
C GLU A 617 -15.21 3.30 -7.97
N LYS A 618 -13.90 3.02 -7.83
CA LYS A 618 -13.43 1.78 -7.18
C LYS A 618 -13.48 1.82 -5.65
N ALA A 619 -13.59 3.01 -5.04
CA ALA A 619 -13.61 3.15 -3.58
C ALA A 619 -14.86 2.51 -2.94
N PHE A 620 -16.03 2.70 -3.56
CA PHE A 620 -17.32 2.31 -3.00
C PHE A 620 -18.07 1.36 -3.95
N ARG A 621 -18.38 0.14 -3.49
CA ARG A 621 -19.13 -0.83 -4.33
C ARG A 621 -20.59 -0.42 -4.44
N GLY A 622 -21.17 -0.55 -5.63
CA GLY A 622 -22.59 -0.27 -5.89
C GLY A 622 -22.93 1.21 -6.02
N VAL A 623 -21.96 2.10 -5.80
CA VAL A 623 -22.16 3.55 -5.81
C VAL A 623 -21.56 4.16 -7.06
N LYS A 624 -22.38 4.84 -7.85
CA LYS A 624 -21.95 5.54 -9.07
C LYS A 624 -21.37 6.92 -8.74
N ILE A 625 -20.36 6.97 -7.87
CA ILE A 625 -19.64 8.21 -7.54
C ILE A 625 -18.14 8.04 -7.71
N GLU A 626 -17.51 9.04 -8.30
CA GLU A 626 -16.06 9.11 -8.41
C GLU A 626 -15.49 9.83 -7.19
N THR A 627 -14.45 9.25 -6.59
CA THR A 627 -13.86 9.79 -5.36
C THR A 627 -12.35 9.89 -5.43
N ILE A 628 -11.85 10.82 -4.64
CA ILE A 628 -10.43 11.02 -4.40
C ILE A 628 -10.18 11.05 -2.90
N SER A 629 -8.93 10.84 -2.49
CA SER A 629 -8.48 11.28 -1.17
C SER A 629 -7.24 12.13 -1.28
N PHE A 630 -6.97 12.93 -0.26
CA PHE A 630 -5.77 13.75 -0.22
C PHE A 630 -5.12 13.74 1.16
N VAL A 631 -3.88 14.22 1.22
CA VAL A 631 -3.19 14.56 2.48
C VAL A 631 -2.75 16.01 2.37
N LEU A 632 -3.24 16.84 3.29
CA LEU A 632 -2.97 18.26 3.40
C LEU A 632 -2.20 18.54 4.69
N ASP A 633 -1.12 19.31 4.60
CA ASP A 633 -0.43 19.91 5.74
C ASP A 633 -0.75 21.40 5.80
N THR A 634 -1.36 21.82 6.89
CA THR A 634 -1.80 23.19 7.16
C THR A 634 -0.86 23.90 8.15
N SER A 635 0.15 23.20 8.65
CA SER A 635 1.07 23.67 9.69
C SER A 635 2.38 24.22 9.11
N GLN A 636 2.88 23.64 8.02
CA GLN A 636 4.16 24.03 7.43
C GLN A 636 4.04 25.26 6.52
N LYS A 637 4.98 26.19 6.69
CA LYS A 637 5.08 27.42 5.88
C LYS A 637 5.85 27.21 4.58
N GLU A 638 6.82 26.30 4.55
CA GLU A 638 7.62 26.03 3.36
C GLU A 638 6.78 25.25 2.35
N LYS A 639 6.64 25.78 1.14
CA LYS A 639 5.79 25.15 0.11
C LYS A 639 6.53 24.00 -0.57
N LEU A 640 5.92 22.82 -0.56
CA LEU A 640 6.42 21.68 -1.33
C LEU A 640 6.27 21.94 -2.82
N GLU A 641 7.33 21.70 -3.59
CA GLU A 641 7.30 21.87 -5.05
C GLU A 641 6.52 20.75 -5.77
N LYS A 642 6.58 19.52 -5.24
CA LYS A 642 6.00 18.33 -5.88
C LYS A 642 4.81 17.79 -5.10
N ILE A 643 3.93 17.10 -5.83
CA ILE A 643 2.81 16.33 -5.30
C ILE A 643 2.89 14.88 -5.82
N LYS A 644 2.52 13.93 -4.97
CA LYS A 644 2.34 12.52 -5.35
C LYS A 644 0.90 12.26 -5.81
N ILE A 645 0.71 11.73 -7.00
CA ILE A 645 -0.59 11.27 -7.51
C ILE A 645 -0.59 9.75 -7.60
N ASP A 646 -1.54 9.09 -6.94
CA ASP A 646 -1.78 7.64 -7.01
C ASP A 646 -3.12 7.40 -7.71
N SER A 647 -3.10 6.69 -8.84
CA SER A 647 -4.31 6.43 -9.63
C SER A 647 -4.66 4.95 -9.62
N TYR A 648 -5.86 4.65 -9.16
CA TYR A 648 -6.50 3.34 -9.33
C TYR A 648 -7.15 3.22 -10.71
N ILE A 649 -7.19 4.29 -11.51
CA ILE A 649 -7.72 4.26 -12.88
C ILE A 649 -6.64 3.77 -13.85
N THR A 650 -5.44 4.33 -13.76
CA THR A 650 -4.30 3.98 -14.61
C THR A 650 -3.31 3.01 -13.95
N ASN A 651 -3.60 2.57 -12.71
CA ASN A 651 -2.71 1.75 -11.89
C ASN A 651 -1.27 2.32 -11.86
N SER A 652 -1.13 3.60 -11.56
CA SER A 652 0.16 4.27 -11.60
C SER A 652 0.37 5.23 -10.42
N ILE A 653 1.64 5.45 -10.09
CA ILE A 653 2.07 6.48 -9.14
C ILE A 653 2.99 7.45 -9.88
N ILE A 654 2.65 8.73 -9.84
CA ILE A 654 3.46 9.79 -10.45
C ILE A 654 3.82 10.86 -9.41
N TYR A 655 4.99 11.47 -9.57
CA TYR A 655 5.42 12.63 -8.82
C TYR A 655 5.54 13.79 -9.79
N GLN A 656 4.80 14.88 -9.55
CA GLN A 656 4.75 16.01 -10.47
C GLN A 656 4.84 17.34 -9.73
N LYS A 657 5.36 18.37 -10.40
CA LYS A 657 5.38 19.75 -9.88
C LYS A 657 3.95 20.24 -9.67
N LYS A 658 3.68 20.85 -8.52
CA LYS A 658 2.38 21.46 -8.20
C LYS A 658 2.02 22.56 -9.19
N SER A 659 2.99 23.39 -9.57
CA SER A 659 2.80 24.46 -10.58
C SER A 659 2.34 23.92 -11.93
N TYR A 660 2.71 22.69 -12.28
CA TYR A 660 2.30 22.05 -13.53
C TYR A 660 0.85 21.52 -13.46
N ILE A 661 0.48 20.89 -12.34
CA ILE A 661 -0.86 20.32 -12.12
C ILE A 661 -1.91 21.41 -11.81
N PHE A 662 -1.52 22.45 -11.08
CA PHE A 662 -2.39 23.55 -10.63
C PHE A 662 -2.22 24.82 -11.48
N SER A 663 -1.69 24.68 -12.71
CA SER A 663 -1.50 25.85 -13.56
C SER A 663 -2.82 26.61 -13.76
N LYS A 664 -2.75 27.94 -13.67
CA LYS A 664 -3.88 28.84 -13.90
C LYS A 664 -4.21 29.01 -15.39
N ASP A 665 -3.38 28.46 -16.28
CA ASP A 665 -3.67 28.37 -17.72
C ASP A 665 -4.89 27.47 -18.01
N PHE A 666 -5.26 26.61 -17.05
CA PHE A 666 -6.38 25.68 -17.17
C PHE A 666 -7.45 25.95 -16.08
N PRO A 667 -8.74 25.63 -16.35
CA PRO A 667 -9.85 25.93 -15.44
C PRO A 667 -9.81 25.21 -14.09
N TYR A 668 -9.03 24.13 -13.98
CA TYR A 668 -8.97 23.31 -12.78
C TYR A 668 -7.72 22.41 -12.77
N TRP A 669 -7.50 21.69 -11.66
CA TRP A 669 -6.33 20.84 -11.46
C TRP A 669 -6.33 19.66 -12.45
N LEU A 670 -5.24 19.48 -13.20
CA LEU A 670 -5.10 18.41 -14.20
C LEU A 670 -4.14 17.31 -13.72
N ILE A 671 -4.65 16.38 -12.92
CA ILE A 671 -3.83 15.35 -12.25
C ILE A 671 -3.23 14.31 -13.20
N TYR A 672 -3.71 14.23 -14.44
CA TYR A 672 -3.18 13.35 -15.50
C TYR A 672 -2.43 14.11 -16.61
N ARG A 673 -2.19 15.43 -16.45
CA ARG A 673 -1.47 16.25 -17.43
C ARG A 673 -0.10 15.64 -17.73
N ASN A 674 0.28 15.57 -19.00
CA ASN A 674 1.55 15.03 -19.47
C ASN A 674 1.99 15.73 -20.76
N SER A 675 3.16 15.36 -21.27
CA SER A 675 3.73 15.95 -22.49
C SER A 675 2.85 15.77 -23.73
N PHE A 676 2.12 14.65 -23.84
CA PHE A 676 1.15 14.46 -24.92
C PHE A 676 0.04 15.52 -24.87
N PHE A 677 -0.55 15.75 -23.69
CA PHE A 677 -1.55 16.80 -23.51
C PHE A 677 -1.01 18.18 -23.89
N ASP A 678 0.20 18.53 -23.43
CA ASP A 678 0.82 19.84 -23.74
C ASP A 678 1.01 20.03 -25.25
N ALA A 679 1.50 19.01 -25.95
CA ALA A 679 1.69 19.06 -27.40
C ALA A 679 0.39 19.25 -28.18
N ILE A 680 -0.77 18.83 -27.65
CA ILE A 680 -2.07 19.10 -28.27
C ILE A 680 -2.53 20.53 -27.97
N VAL A 681 -2.36 21.00 -26.74
CA VAL A 681 -2.71 22.38 -26.35
C VAL A 681 -1.95 23.40 -27.20
N GLU A 682 -0.67 23.17 -27.49
CA GLU A 682 0.14 24.06 -28.34
C GLU A 682 -0.41 24.21 -29.76
N LYS A 683 -1.06 23.17 -30.29
CA LYS A 683 -1.70 23.19 -31.62
C LYS A 683 -3.07 23.86 -31.61
N MET A 684 -3.61 24.23 -30.45
CA MET A 684 -4.97 24.70 -30.30
C MET A 684 -5.06 26.13 -29.76
N GLU A 685 -6.16 26.79 -30.09
CA GLU A 685 -6.65 28.00 -29.43
C GLU A 685 -7.83 27.62 -28.52
N LEU A 686 -7.61 27.66 -27.20
CA LEU A 686 -8.54 27.23 -26.16
C LEU A 686 -9.39 28.39 -25.61
N ASP A 687 -10.38 28.06 -24.76
CA ASP A 687 -11.25 29.03 -24.07
C ASP A 687 -12.10 29.96 -24.97
N ILE A 688 -12.45 29.49 -26.17
CA ILE A 688 -13.20 30.25 -27.18
C ILE A 688 -14.72 30.11 -27.09
N PHE A 689 -15.22 29.18 -26.28
CA PHE A 689 -16.64 28.81 -26.21
C PHE A 689 -17.25 29.11 -24.84
N GLU A 690 -18.54 29.43 -24.84
CA GLU A 690 -19.44 29.33 -23.69
C GLU A 690 -20.36 28.12 -23.87
N SER A 691 -20.63 27.39 -22.79
CA SER A 691 -21.54 26.24 -22.81
C SER A 691 -22.91 26.58 -22.25
N PHE A 692 -23.95 26.11 -22.92
CA PHE A 692 -25.30 26.06 -22.39
C PHE A 692 -25.85 24.65 -22.48
N ARG A 693 -26.65 24.26 -21.47
CA ARG A 693 -27.30 22.97 -21.40
C ARG A 693 -28.65 23.12 -20.75
N ASP A 694 -29.70 22.83 -21.50
CA ASP A 694 -31.07 22.92 -20.99
C ASP A 694 -31.45 21.64 -20.22
N ARG A 695 -31.86 21.77 -18.97
CA ARG A 695 -32.36 20.64 -18.16
C ARG A 695 -33.88 20.65 -17.99
N GLN A 696 -34.57 21.65 -18.54
CA GLN A 696 -36.01 21.86 -18.41
C GLN A 696 -36.81 20.93 -19.33
N ILE A 697 -36.25 20.57 -20.49
CA ILE A 697 -36.90 19.65 -21.43
C ILE A 697 -36.82 18.22 -20.89
N THR A 698 -37.98 17.58 -20.73
CA THR A 698 -38.13 16.20 -20.28
C THR A 698 -39.09 15.46 -21.20
N LYS A 699 -39.21 14.14 -21.07
CA LYS A 699 -40.14 13.32 -21.86
C LYS A 699 -41.59 13.82 -21.82
N LYS A 700 -42.00 14.49 -20.74
CA LYS A 700 -43.37 15.05 -20.59
C LYS A 700 -43.66 16.19 -21.57
N HIS A 701 -42.62 16.86 -22.07
CA HIS A 701 -42.74 18.01 -22.97
C HIS A 701 -42.61 17.61 -24.46
N THR A 702 -42.22 16.37 -24.74
CA THR A 702 -41.88 15.93 -26.10
C THR A 702 -42.96 15.06 -26.74
N LEU A 703 -43.16 15.23 -28.05
CA LEU A 703 -44.14 14.55 -28.90
C LEU A 703 -43.43 13.68 -29.97
N ASN A 704 -44.16 12.74 -30.58
CA ASN A 704 -43.66 11.93 -31.70
C ASN A 704 -43.58 12.70 -33.03
N SER A 705 -44.36 13.78 -33.16
CA SER A 705 -44.34 14.72 -34.28
C SER A 705 -44.65 16.13 -33.78
N GLY A 706 -44.15 17.15 -34.47
CA GLY A 706 -44.34 18.55 -34.05
C GLY A 706 -43.54 19.53 -34.89
N LYS A 707 -43.64 20.82 -34.54
CA LYS A 707 -43.05 21.93 -35.31
C LYS A 707 -41.53 22.02 -35.18
N ILE A 708 -41.01 21.79 -33.97
CA ILE A 708 -39.59 21.97 -33.65
C ILE A 708 -39.02 20.63 -33.20
N ARG A 709 -37.90 20.22 -33.80
CA ARG A 709 -37.25 18.96 -33.45
C ARG A 709 -36.35 19.13 -32.23
N VAL A 710 -36.44 18.20 -31.28
CA VAL A 710 -35.59 18.15 -30.08
C VAL A 710 -34.47 17.13 -30.31
N LEU A 711 -33.25 17.63 -30.46
CA LEU A 711 -32.03 16.87 -30.68
C LEU A 711 -31.46 16.35 -29.36
N LYS A 712 -31.12 15.07 -29.36
CA LYS A 712 -30.53 14.36 -28.22
C LYS A 712 -29.17 13.77 -28.59
N SER A 713 -28.43 13.27 -27.61
CA SER A 713 -27.04 12.82 -27.76
C SER A 713 -26.80 11.82 -28.90
N ARG A 714 -27.76 10.91 -29.16
CA ARG A 714 -27.64 9.93 -30.26
C ARG A 714 -27.88 10.53 -31.63
N ASN A 715 -28.60 11.66 -31.72
CA ASN A 715 -28.84 12.37 -32.99
C ASN A 715 -27.57 13.04 -33.51
N ILE A 716 -26.67 13.48 -32.63
CA ILE A 716 -25.47 14.19 -33.04
C ILE A 716 -24.46 13.21 -33.63
N ASN A 717 -23.95 13.48 -34.82
CA ASN A 717 -22.84 12.78 -35.46
C ASN A 717 -21.80 13.78 -35.97
N ASN A 718 -20.65 13.30 -36.44
CA ASN A 718 -19.62 14.18 -36.98
C ASN A 718 -20.14 14.95 -38.20
N ASN A 719 -20.25 16.28 -38.08
CA ASN A 719 -20.82 17.21 -39.06
C ASN A 719 -22.23 16.90 -39.57
N LYS A 720 -22.98 16.01 -38.91
CA LYS A 720 -24.29 15.55 -39.40
C LYS A 720 -25.25 15.26 -38.25
N ILE A 721 -26.55 15.40 -38.52
CA ILE A 721 -27.62 14.93 -37.64
C ILE A 721 -28.18 13.61 -38.16
N LYS A 722 -28.29 12.61 -37.27
CA LYS A 722 -28.91 11.31 -37.55
C LYS A 722 -30.40 11.35 -37.20
N ASN A 723 -31.22 10.89 -38.14
CA ASN A 723 -32.61 10.51 -37.90
C ASN A 723 -32.64 9.11 -37.30
N ILE A 724 -33.43 8.93 -36.24
CA ILE A 724 -33.48 7.67 -35.51
C ILE A 724 -34.95 7.37 -35.19
N ASP A 725 -35.46 6.32 -35.83
CA ASP A 725 -36.83 5.84 -35.65
C ASP A 725 -37.10 5.53 -34.17
N ASN A 726 -38.28 5.91 -33.69
CA ASN A 726 -38.73 5.75 -32.29
C ASN A 726 -37.83 6.42 -31.24
N TYR A 727 -36.92 7.30 -31.65
CA TYR A 727 -36.09 8.10 -30.76
C TYR A 727 -36.24 9.60 -31.02
N ASP A 728 -36.42 10.01 -32.28
CA ASP A 728 -36.69 11.40 -32.62
C ASP A 728 -37.97 11.91 -31.94
N CYS A 729 -37.89 13.14 -31.42
CA CYS A 729 -38.99 13.75 -30.72
C CYS A 729 -39.07 15.25 -31.00
N PHE A 730 -40.24 15.83 -30.78
CA PHE A 730 -40.60 17.17 -31.23
C PHE A 730 -41.33 17.94 -30.13
N ILE A 731 -41.42 19.26 -30.29
CA ILE A 731 -42.21 20.14 -29.42
C ILE A 731 -42.88 21.22 -30.27
N ASN A 732 -44.02 21.72 -29.80
CA ASN A 732 -44.79 22.76 -30.49
C ASN A 732 -44.65 24.14 -29.84
N GLU A 733 -44.53 24.21 -28.51
CA GLU A 733 -44.42 25.45 -27.73
C GLU A 733 -43.09 25.46 -26.98
N ILE A 734 -42.27 26.49 -27.19
CA ILE A 734 -40.89 26.55 -26.65
C ILE A 734 -40.58 27.80 -25.82
N ASP A 735 -41.44 28.82 -25.84
CA ASP A 735 -41.13 30.14 -25.29
C ASP A 735 -40.89 30.12 -23.76
N SER A 736 -41.37 29.08 -23.08
CA SER A 736 -41.13 28.84 -21.65
C SER A 736 -39.76 28.26 -21.32
N PHE A 737 -39.00 27.77 -22.31
CA PHE A 737 -37.68 27.15 -22.12
C PHE A 737 -36.56 28.12 -22.47
N ILE A 738 -35.49 28.13 -21.66
CA ILE A 738 -34.34 29.01 -21.88
C ILE A 738 -33.61 28.65 -23.19
N VAL A 739 -33.67 27.39 -23.66
CA VAL A 739 -33.05 26.99 -24.93
C VAL A 739 -33.66 27.65 -26.16
N SER A 740 -34.88 28.18 -26.06
CA SER A 740 -35.56 28.87 -27.16
C SER A 740 -34.73 30.01 -27.75
N LYS A 741 -33.89 30.67 -26.94
CA LYS A 741 -33.00 31.74 -27.38
C LYS A 741 -31.96 31.30 -28.42
N TYR A 742 -31.68 30.00 -28.55
CA TYR A 742 -30.75 29.45 -29.54
C TYR A 742 -31.46 28.97 -30.82
N LEU A 743 -32.79 28.95 -30.86
CA LEU A 743 -33.53 28.51 -32.03
C LEU A 743 -33.14 29.36 -33.25
N ASN A 744 -32.80 28.69 -34.35
CA ASN A 744 -32.44 29.33 -35.63
C ASN A 744 -31.22 30.27 -35.55
N GLN A 745 -30.45 30.27 -34.46
CA GLN A 745 -29.15 30.92 -34.43
C GLN A 745 -28.17 30.14 -35.30
N ASN A 746 -27.41 30.86 -36.12
CA ASN A 746 -26.28 30.29 -36.83
C ASN A 746 -25.11 30.09 -35.85
N ASP A 747 -24.16 29.23 -36.22
CA ASP A 747 -22.87 29.06 -35.51
C ASP A 747 -22.93 28.47 -34.09
N ILE A 748 -24.08 27.91 -33.69
CA ILE A 748 -24.17 27.12 -32.46
C ILE A 748 -23.67 25.71 -32.70
N VAL A 749 -22.65 25.28 -31.95
CA VAL A 749 -22.09 23.93 -32.04
C VAL A 749 -22.79 23.01 -31.04
N LEU A 750 -23.22 21.85 -31.51
CA LEU A 750 -23.83 20.80 -30.71
C LEU A 750 -22.81 19.71 -30.38
N ILE A 751 -22.65 19.41 -29.08
CA ILE A 751 -21.77 18.33 -28.61
C ILE A 751 -22.53 17.42 -27.62
N PRO A 752 -22.54 16.09 -27.80
CA PRO A 752 -23.09 15.18 -26.80
C PRO A 752 -22.39 15.28 -25.45
N ASN A 753 -23.15 15.28 -24.37
CA ASN A 753 -22.59 15.08 -23.03
C ASN A 753 -22.22 13.61 -22.81
N LEU A 754 -21.40 13.34 -21.77
CA LEU A 754 -21.08 12.00 -21.29
C LEU A 754 -20.31 11.12 -22.29
N THR A 755 -19.46 11.72 -23.14
CA THR A 755 -18.61 11.00 -24.09
C THR A 755 -17.19 11.56 -24.14
N TYR A 756 -16.23 10.69 -24.41
CA TYR A 756 -14.84 11.06 -24.74
C TYR A 756 -14.57 11.18 -26.23
N ASN A 757 -15.50 10.74 -27.07
CA ASN A 757 -15.50 11.01 -28.50
C ASN A 757 -16.60 12.05 -28.77
N PRO A 758 -16.32 13.35 -28.53
CA PRO A 758 -17.28 14.41 -28.75
C PRO A 758 -17.42 14.64 -30.25
N ARG A 759 -18.35 13.90 -30.85
CA ARG A 759 -18.89 14.21 -32.18
C ARG A 759 -19.52 15.59 -32.13
N ALA A 760 -19.29 16.43 -33.13
CA ALA A 760 -19.83 17.78 -33.17
C ALA A 760 -20.49 18.12 -34.51
N THR A 761 -21.48 19.01 -34.48
CA THR A 761 -22.15 19.54 -35.67
C THR A 761 -22.80 20.88 -35.34
N PHE A 762 -23.17 21.67 -36.34
CA PHE A 762 -23.92 22.90 -36.12
C PHE A 762 -25.40 22.62 -35.84
N LEU A 763 -26.03 23.47 -35.04
CA LEU A 763 -27.47 23.44 -34.78
C LEU A 763 -28.24 23.69 -36.10
N PRO A 764 -29.03 22.74 -36.59
CA PRO A 764 -29.84 22.97 -37.78
C PRO A 764 -31.00 23.93 -37.49
N LYS A 765 -31.52 24.56 -38.55
CA LYS A 765 -32.77 25.34 -38.47
C LYS A 765 -33.92 24.47 -37.94
N ASN A 766 -34.86 25.10 -37.24
CA ASN A 766 -36.04 24.47 -36.64
C ASN A 766 -35.74 23.31 -35.67
N CYS A 767 -34.56 23.34 -35.04
CA CYS A 767 -34.14 22.37 -34.04
C CYS A 767 -33.73 23.06 -32.73
N ILE A 768 -33.87 22.34 -31.62
CA ILE A 768 -33.32 22.66 -30.29
C ILE A 768 -32.65 21.42 -29.70
N ALA A 769 -31.97 21.53 -28.57
CA ALA A 769 -31.35 20.40 -27.89
C ALA A 769 -31.90 20.22 -26.46
N ASP A 770 -32.00 18.98 -26.01
CA ASP A 770 -32.31 18.66 -24.61
C ASP A 770 -31.04 18.60 -23.74
N GLY A 771 -31.21 18.23 -22.47
CA GLY A 771 -30.10 18.12 -21.53
C GLY A 771 -29.08 17.03 -21.83
N SER A 772 -29.24 16.21 -22.87
CA SER A 772 -28.21 15.25 -23.27
C SER A 772 -27.16 15.85 -24.22
N VAL A 773 -27.40 17.06 -24.75
CA VAL A 773 -26.50 17.78 -25.68
C VAL A 773 -26.12 19.13 -25.09
N ALA A 774 -24.84 19.50 -25.18
CA ALA A 774 -24.36 20.84 -24.86
C ALA A 774 -24.38 21.70 -26.12
N LEU A 775 -24.84 22.94 -25.98
CA LEU A 775 -24.79 23.97 -27.00
C LEU A 775 -23.57 24.85 -26.70
N LEU A 776 -22.64 24.95 -27.63
CA LEU A 776 -21.46 25.80 -27.51
C LEU A 776 -21.62 27.02 -28.42
N LYS A 777 -21.46 28.20 -27.84
CA LYS A 777 -21.46 29.48 -28.56
C LYS A 777 -20.07 30.10 -28.47
N ALA A 778 -19.53 30.59 -29.60
CA ALA A 778 -18.26 31.32 -29.58
C ALA A 778 -18.39 32.62 -28.77
N LYS A 779 -17.34 32.98 -28.02
CA LYS A 779 -17.29 34.22 -27.22
C LYS A 779 -17.05 35.47 -28.08
N GLU A 780 -16.35 35.31 -29.19
CA GLU A 780 -15.98 36.37 -30.14
C GLU A 780 -16.45 35.97 -31.55
N ASP A 781 -16.27 36.86 -32.54
CA ASP A 781 -16.55 36.58 -33.96
C ASP A 781 -15.51 35.63 -34.57
N ILE A 782 -15.39 34.44 -33.98
CA ILE A 782 -14.47 33.39 -34.40
C ILE A 782 -15.20 32.50 -35.43
N LYS A 783 -14.61 32.37 -36.62
CA LYS A 783 -15.17 31.54 -37.68
C LYS A 783 -14.89 30.05 -37.42
N ILE A 784 -15.95 29.31 -37.06
CA ILE A 784 -15.87 27.87 -36.86
C ILE A 784 -16.17 27.16 -38.18
N THR A 785 -15.33 26.19 -38.56
CA THR A 785 -15.49 25.42 -39.79
C THR A 785 -15.88 23.98 -39.49
N GLN A 786 -16.43 23.28 -40.50
CA GLN A 786 -16.70 21.84 -40.38
C GLN A 786 -15.42 21.04 -40.06
N LYS A 787 -14.26 21.42 -40.63
CA LYS A 787 -12.96 20.79 -40.34
C LYS A 787 -12.59 20.88 -38.86
N HIS A 788 -12.88 22.01 -38.20
CA HIS A 788 -12.70 22.14 -36.76
C HIS A 788 -13.56 21.15 -35.97
N LEU A 789 -14.81 20.96 -36.39
CA LEU A 789 -15.72 20.01 -35.73
C LEU A 789 -15.30 18.54 -35.96
N GLU A 790 -14.70 18.21 -37.10
CA GLU A 790 -14.18 16.85 -37.39
C GLU A 790 -13.10 16.44 -36.41
N TYR A 791 -12.22 17.38 -36.06
CA TYR A 791 -11.11 17.13 -35.15
C TYR A 791 -11.56 16.60 -33.79
N TYR A 792 -12.70 17.08 -33.27
CA TYR A 792 -13.23 16.64 -31.96
C TYR A 792 -13.57 15.15 -31.92
N SER A 793 -13.79 14.52 -33.07
CA SER A 793 -14.04 13.08 -33.18
C SER A 793 -12.80 12.23 -33.49
N SER A 794 -11.62 12.85 -33.57
CA SER A 794 -10.35 12.15 -33.79
C SER A 794 -9.90 11.35 -32.56
N GLU A 795 -9.06 10.34 -32.78
CA GLU A 795 -8.43 9.59 -31.69
C GLU A 795 -7.50 10.47 -30.84
N GLU A 796 -6.77 11.40 -31.47
CA GLU A 796 -5.88 12.35 -30.81
C GLU A 796 -6.66 13.24 -29.83
N PHE A 797 -7.75 13.89 -30.30
CA PHE A 797 -8.60 14.71 -29.43
C PHE A 797 -9.26 13.87 -28.33
N THR A 798 -9.68 12.65 -28.64
CA THR A 798 -10.30 11.74 -27.65
C THR A 798 -9.35 11.47 -26.47
N GLU A 799 -8.08 11.18 -26.73
CA GLU A 799 -7.11 10.94 -25.65
C GLU A 799 -6.74 12.24 -24.91
N TYR A 800 -6.57 13.35 -25.63
CA TYR A 800 -6.38 14.67 -25.02
C TYR A 800 -7.54 15.02 -24.09
N TYR A 801 -8.77 14.81 -24.53
CA TYR A 801 -9.97 15.15 -23.78
C TYR A 801 -10.16 14.24 -22.57
N LYS A 802 -9.75 12.97 -22.64
CA LYS A 802 -9.67 12.12 -21.43
C LYS A 802 -8.76 12.73 -20.37
N ILE A 803 -7.58 13.22 -20.75
CA ILE A 803 -6.66 13.88 -19.81
C ILE A 803 -7.26 15.19 -19.31
N ALA A 804 -7.81 16.02 -20.20
CA ALA A 804 -8.48 17.29 -19.87
C ALA A 804 -9.62 17.11 -18.84
N ARG A 805 -10.31 15.97 -18.88
CA ARG A 805 -11.39 15.60 -17.96
C ARG A 805 -10.93 14.76 -16.77
N ASN A 806 -9.63 14.70 -16.51
CA ASN A 806 -9.01 13.87 -15.47
C ASN A 806 -9.46 12.41 -15.50
N ARG A 807 -9.70 11.84 -16.69
CA ARG A 807 -10.24 10.50 -16.90
C ARG A 807 -11.54 10.22 -16.10
N GLY A 808 -12.32 11.26 -15.79
CA GLY A 808 -13.60 11.14 -15.08
C GLY A 808 -14.72 10.58 -15.95
N THR A 809 -15.46 9.60 -15.46
CA THR A 809 -16.52 8.90 -16.21
C THR A 809 -17.94 9.37 -15.85
N ARG A 810 -18.12 10.02 -14.69
CA ARG A 810 -19.42 10.54 -14.21
C ARG A 810 -19.50 12.05 -14.31
N SER A 811 -18.37 12.74 -14.34
CA SER A 811 -18.28 14.19 -14.53
C SER A 811 -17.94 14.58 -15.97
N LEU A 812 -18.66 14.04 -16.96
CA LEU A 812 -18.46 14.32 -18.39
C LEU A 812 -19.51 15.24 -19.02
N ASN A 813 -20.35 15.85 -18.19
CA ASN A 813 -21.18 16.94 -18.68
C ASN A 813 -20.29 18.15 -18.98
N ILE A 814 -20.53 18.78 -20.12
CA ILE A 814 -19.83 20.00 -20.51
C ILE A 814 -20.47 21.16 -19.74
N ASP A 815 -19.65 21.82 -18.94
CA ASP A 815 -19.95 23.03 -18.18
C ASP A 815 -18.94 24.14 -18.50
N ASN A 816 -19.09 25.29 -17.86
CA ASN A 816 -18.27 26.47 -18.14
C ASN A 816 -16.77 26.30 -17.83
N ASN A 817 -16.38 25.30 -17.04
CA ASN A 817 -14.97 24.92 -16.90
C ASN A 817 -14.57 23.94 -18.01
N SER A 818 -15.36 22.91 -18.22
CA SER A 818 -15.12 21.85 -19.21
C SER A 818 -14.97 22.37 -20.63
N VAL A 819 -15.78 23.37 -20.97
CA VAL A 819 -15.91 23.90 -22.31
C VAL A 819 -14.61 24.57 -22.77
N LYS A 820 -13.80 25.06 -21.82
CA LYS A 820 -12.52 25.70 -22.11
C LYS A 820 -11.51 24.78 -22.82
N PHE A 821 -11.67 23.47 -22.69
CA PHE A 821 -10.83 22.49 -23.37
C PHE A 821 -11.23 22.24 -24.83
N PHE A 822 -12.38 22.73 -25.27
CA PHE A 822 -12.73 22.76 -26.68
C PHE A 822 -12.16 24.03 -27.29
N GLY A 823 -11.37 23.86 -28.35
CA GLY A 823 -10.68 24.93 -29.06
C GLY A 823 -10.60 24.66 -30.54
N LEU A 824 -10.06 25.60 -31.32
CA LEU A 824 -9.80 25.38 -32.76
C LEU A 824 -8.33 24.99 -32.94
N LEU A 825 -8.05 24.17 -33.96
CA LEU A 825 -6.67 23.98 -34.40
C LEU A 825 -6.16 25.31 -34.98
N ARG A 826 -4.95 25.71 -34.57
CA ARG A 826 -4.26 26.84 -35.18
C ARG A 826 -4.02 26.52 -36.66
N GLU A 827 -4.32 27.47 -37.54
CA GLU A 827 -3.90 27.35 -38.93
C GLU A 827 -2.36 27.35 -38.95
N LEU A 828 -1.77 26.22 -39.35
CA LEU A 828 -0.32 26.05 -39.49
C LEU A 828 0.19 26.72 -40.76
#